data_AF-A0A562YCB0-F1
#
_entry.id   AF-A0A562YCB0-F1
#
_cell.length_a   1.000
_cell.length_b   1.000
_cell.length_c   1.000
_cell.angle_alpha   90.00
_cell.angle_beta   90.00
_cell.angle_gamma   90.00
#
_symmetry.space_group_name_H-M   'P 1'
#
loop_
_entity.id
_entity.type
_entity.pdbx_description
1 polymer ?
#
loop_
_entity_poly.entity_id
_entity_poly.type
_entity_poly.pdbx_seq_one_letter_code
_entity_poly.pdbx_strand_id
1 'polypeptide(L)'
;MKKVILILTLALSTLTFAQKGINYKALIKDDSNNVLSNQNITIEFSILEGPAADFSSVVYAETHSATTDANGIVIVNIGEGNPLSGFDGEYENIDWGNFFASHFLKVQIDTGSGLTDMGTTEFKAVPYALYAQNSNTSGLEILDEGNGEGWRLKNRPPNNYGLISFGAVDLSISTSESTTRGATGNYATALGRNTTASGQSSFASGINTSATQSQATAMGASTVASGFNSVAMGQYTRAEAPNSTAIGLFNVGGGDPLLASATDPLFEIGNGYFVDGTNDVRTNALTVLRNGTITAPTFDMAEITDPKALITKEYADANYSGGGSGTSPTGLETLDEGNGIGWRLIGRNPANFGAVGENAVDMSYNPDASEDFGALGTANFTAGYKTKATNLASTALGNETIASGFSTTALGFGTIADDQFSTVVGRLNDNTTATNILFQIGNGNTGGRSNAFNVNMDGIITAPSFDISEITDPKALITKEYADANLSSTGLEALDEGNGTGWRLTGANPTYYGNIGSNAVDLSYSNLSSSVLGATGENAFATGSLTQALGFASTSMGYFTEALGAYSTAVGKDTNAVGTSSFAVGEVTYATGTASTAMGVSSQASGFASTAMGYIVNADDEASTVVGSLNDATFSTSTLFQVGNGNNINDRSNALTVLENGYSAFGTHNVEPNSDLHLFHDNDGTLNGFKLQNKGTNENWWRFYTLNSNGQLYLYSKAGGNASPVGSFDDASGAYTALSDRRAKANFNDLYFNWQEFMQLQPLTYHYKSDENKKSHIGFVAQDVEPIYPELVNHNKEDDLYQLNYSGFGVVAIKAIQELKKENEQLKALLLKEQQDSAEQSEILQTLLKRVEAIEKQQSSSVTIQLVKN
;
A
#
# COMPACT_ATOMS: atom_id res chain seq x y z
N MET A 1 5.53 26.80 33.18
CA MET A 1 6.78 26.47 32.45
C MET A 1 7.78 27.63 32.32
N LYS A 2 7.99 28.50 33.33
CA LYS A 2 9.22 29.34 33.37
C LYS A 2 9.94 29.43 34.73
N LYS A 3 9.43 28.87 35.83
CA LYS A 3 10.15 28.96 37.13
C LYS A 3 11.38 28.05 37.22
N VAL A 4 11.34 26.87 36.59
CA VAL A 4 12.53 26.04 36.31
C VAL A 4 13.52 26.76 35.38
N ILE A 5 13.03 27.76 34.62
CA ILE A 5 13.85 28.63 33.79
C ILE A 5 14.35 29.87 34.58
N LEU A 6 13.71 30.31 35.68
CA LEU A 6 14.07 31.53 36.42
C LEU A 6 15.20 31.34 37.47
N ILE A 7 15.32 30.15 38.07
CA ILE A 7 16.43 29.85 39.00
C ILE A 7 17.64 29.25 38.26
N LEU A 8 17.39 28.55 37.14
CA LEU A 8 18.46 28.15 36.22
C LEU A 8 19.03 29.34 35.42
N THR A 9 18.36 30.50 35.41
CA THR A 9 18.84 31.75 34.79
C THR A 9 19.49 32.74 35.76
N LEU A 10 19.67 32.41 37.05
CA LEU A 10 20.26 33.35 38.03
C LEU A 10 21.58 32.91 38.70
N ALA A 11 22.29 31.92 38.15
CA ALA A 11 23.71 31.69 38.47
C ALA A 11 24.52 31.01 37.34
N LEU A 12 23.92 30.87 36.15
CA LEU A 12 24.63 30.49 34.92
C LEU A 12 25.07 31.78 34.19
N SER A 13 25.93 32.55 34.83
CA SER A 13 26.56 33.71 34.19
C SER A 13 27.95 33.92 34.77
N THR A 14 28.92 34.10 33.87
CA THR A 14 30.33 34.44 34.11
C THR A 14 31.31 33.28 34.26
N LEU A 15 31.21 32.28 33.37
CA LEU A 15 32.43 31.79 32.69
C LEU A 15 32.52 32.51 31.34
N THR A 16 32.77 33.82 31.40
CA THR A 16 33.14 34.58 30.21
C THR A 16 34.64 34.39 30.01
N PHE A 17 35.00 33.53 29.06
CA PHE A 17 36.36 33.51 28.55
C PHE A 17 36.51 34.76 27.67
N ALA A 18 37.34 35.70 28.09
CA ALA A 18 37.74 36.82 27.25
C ALA A 18 38.46 36.26 26.00
N GLN A 19 38.17 36.82 24.82
CA GLN A 19 38.81 36.42 23.57
C GLN A 19 40.32 36.75 23.63
N LYS A 20 41.18 35.73 23.53
CA LYS A 20 42.65 35.85 23.63
C LYS A 20 43.30 36.27 22.29
N GLY A 21 42.93 37.44 21.78
CA GLY A 21 43.58 38.04 20.61
C GLY A 21 42.62 38.66 19.60
N ILE A 22 43.15 39.49 18.71
CA ILE A 22 42.40 40.22 17.66
C ILE A 22 42.68 39.56 16.31
N ASN A 23 41.64 39.07 15.63
CA ASN A 23 41.78 38.51 14.29
C ASN A 23 42.17 39.60 13.28
N TYR A 24 43.25 39.37 12.51
CA TYR A 24 43.74 40.28 11.49
C TYR A 24 43.86 39.56 10.13
N LYS A 25 43.33 40.19 9.08
CA LYS A 25 43.36 39.69 7.70
C LYS A 25 43.76 40.81 6.75
N ALA A 26 44.77 40.57 5.92
CA ALA A 26 45.26 41.55 4.96
C ALA A 26 45.61 40.93 3.61
N LEU A 27 45.59 41.76 2.56
CA LEU A 27 46.06 41.45 1.20
C LEU A 27 47.40 42.15 0.98
N ILE A 28 48.45 41.39 0.67
CA ILE A 28 49.81 41.89 0.58
C ILE A 28 50.23 42.02 -0.88
N LYS A 29 50.81 43.18 -1.21
CA LYS A 29 51.21 43.57 -2.57
C LYS A 29 52.61 44.18 -2.58
N ASP A 30 53.26 44.13 -3.73
CA ASP A 30 54.53 44.80 -4.00
C ASP A 30 54.33 46.29 -4.36
N ASP A 31 55.43 47.04 -4.45
CA ASP A 31 55.46 48.48 -4.77
C ASP A 31 54.98 48.81 -6.20
N SER A 32 54.79 47.81 -7.05
CA SER A 32 54.17 47.92 -8.37
C SER A 32 52.67 47.54 -8.37
N ASN A 33 52.10 47.31 -7.17
CA ASN A 33 50.70 46.94 -6.90
C ASN A 33 50.29 45.53 -7.38
N ASN A 34 51.26 44.63 -7.61
CA ASN A 34 51.00 43.22 -7.86
C ASN A 34 50.87 42.44 -6.55
N VAL A 35 50.06 41.38 -6.52
CA VAL A 35 49.91 40.55 -5.33
C VAL A 35 51.14 39.69 -5.10
N LEU A 36 51.63 39.67 -3.86
CA LEU A 36 52.73 38.82 -3.46
C LEU A 36 52.19 37.43 -3.14
N SER A 37 52.11 36.56 -4.15
CA SER A 37 51.49 35.23 -4.09
C SER A 37 52.47 34.16 -3.60
N ASN A 38 52.06 33.32 -2.64
CA ASN A 38 52.84 32.19 -2.09
C ASN A 38 54.25 32.59 -1.60
N GLN A 39 54.39 33.79 -1.05
CA GLN A 39 55.65 34.30 -0.52
C GLN A 39 55.66 34.25 1.00
N ASN A 40 56.79 33.88 1.57
CA ASN A 40 56.96 33.91 3.01
C ASN A 40 57.29 35.34 3.43
N ILE A 41 56.44 35.91 4.27
CA ILE A 41 56.57 37.27 4.78
C ILE A 41 56.63 37.25 6.30
N THR A 42 57.22 38.29 6.87
CA THR A 42 57.12 38.54 8.32
C THR A 42 56.30 39.79 8.54
N ILE A 43 55.32 39.70 9.44
CA ILE A 43 54.45 40.80 9.83
C ILE A 43 54.73 41.11 11.29
N GLU A 44 54.97 42.38 11.57
CA GLU A 44 55.12 42.90 12.92
C GLU A 44 53.91 43.76 13.28
N PHE A 45 53.29 43.45 14.42
CA PHE A 45 52.25 44.27 15.03
C PHE A 45 52.80 44.95 16.25
N SER A 46 52.58 46.26 16.36
CA SER A 46 52.87 47.04 17.56
C SER A 46 51.62 47.77 18.02
N ILE A 47 51.30 47.64 19.30
CA ILE A 47 50.25 48.39 19.98
C ILE A 47 50.90 49.55 20.72
N LEU A 48 50.44 50.76 20.39
CA LEU A 48 50.91 52.02 20.92
C LEU A 48 49.86 52.60 21.87
N GLU A 49 50.27 53.18 23.00
CA GLU A 49 49.38 53.86 23.95
C GLU A 49 49.75 55.35 24.03
N GLY A 50 48.80 56.26 23.77
CA GLY A 50 49.02 57.71 23.93
C GLY A 50 48.05 58.62 23.17
N PRO A 51 48.12 59.95 23.37
CA PRO A 51 47.33 60.92 22.60
C PRO A 51 47.81 60.96 21.13
N ALA A 52 46.88 61.12 20.18
CA ALA A 52 47.04 60.91 18.72
C ALA A 52 48.16 61.68 17.98
N ALA A 53 48.97 62.49 18.67
CA ALA A 53 50.03 63.31 18.11
C ALA A 53 51.47 62.79 18.37
N ASP A 54 51.66 61.74 19.19
CA ASP A 54 52.99 61.21 19.53
C ASP A 54 52.97 59.66 19.65
N PHE A 55 53.43 58.96 18.61
CA PHE A 55 53.41 57.49 18.51
C PHE A 55 54.66 56.83 19.12
N SER A 56 55.18 57.37 20.23
CA SER A 56 56.50 57.00 20.76
C SER A 56 56.49 55.93 21.86
N SER A 57 55.31 55.52 22.38
CA SER A 57 55.19 54.52 23.45
C SER A 57 54.52 53.23 22.96
N VAL A 58 55.34 52.22 22.64
CA VAL A 58 54.88 50.85 22.32
C VAL A 58 54.66 50.10 23.63
N VAL A 59 53.42 49.64 23.87
CA VAL A 59 53.04 48.88 25.07
C VAL A 59 53.05 47.37 24.84
N TYR A 60 52.97 46.95 23.58
CA TYR A 60 53.07 45.55 23.18
C TYR A 60 53.50 45.45 21.73
N ALA A 61 54.38 44.50 21.39
CA ALA A 61 54.73 44.20 20.01
C ALA A 61 55.01 42.71 19.80
N GLU A 62 54.63 42.19 18.65
CA GLU A 62 54.85 40.79 18.27
C GLU A 62 55.12 40.63 16.77
N THR A 63 55.73 39.50 16.40
CA THR A 63 55.95 39.12 15.00
C THR A 63 55.25 37.82 14.66
N HIS A 64 54.80 37.73 13.41
CA HIS A 64 54.30 36.51 12.78
C HIS A 64 55.07 36.25 11.49
N SER A 65 55.60 35.05 11.33
CA SER A 65 56.05 34.56 10.03
C SER A 65 54.89 33.81 9.37
N ALA A 66 54.43 34.29 8.23
CA ALA A 66 53.29 33.72 7.52
C ALA A 66 53.56 33.68 6.01
N THR A 67 53.06 32.65 5.33
CA THR A 67 53.10 32.58 3.86
C THR A 67 51.80 33.13 3.30
N THR A 68 51.89 34.08 2.38
CA THR A 68 50.70 34.59 1.68
C THR A 68 50.10 33.49 0.80
N ASP A 69 48.78 33.48 0.62
CA ASP A 69 48.13 32.51 -0.27
C ASP A 69 48.33 32.87 -1.76
N ALA A 70 47.72 32.08 -2.65
CA ALA A 70 47.80 32.30 -4.09
C ALA A 70 47.30 33.69 -4.55
N ASN A 71 46.48 34.36 -3.73
CA ASN A 71 45.94 35.69 -3.97
C ASN A 71 46.67 36.79 -3.20
N GLY A 72 47.70 36.45 -2.43
CA GLY A 72 48.46 37.39 -1.60
C GLY A 72 47.86 37.66 -0.21
N ILE A 73 46.88 36.88 0.24
CA ILE A 73 46.20 37.10 1.54
C ILE A 73 46.93 36.39 2.68
N VAL A 74 46.92 37.04 3.84
CA VAL A 74 47.40 36.50 5.12
C VAL A 74 46.35 36.68 6.22
N ILE A 75 46.22 35.69 7.11
CA ILE A 75 45.33 35.72 8.28
C ILE A 75 46.15 35.31 9.49
N VAL A 76 46.19 36.16 10.51
CA VAL A 76 46.92 35.97 11.77
C VAL A 76 46.13 36.59 12.93
N ASN A 77 46.35 36.13 14.16
CA ASN A 77 45.74 36.69 15.36
C ASN A 77 46.75 37.49 16.16
N ILE A 78 46.47 38.77 16.37
CA ILE A 78 47.28 39.67 17.20
C ILE A 78 47.07 39.26 18.66
N GLY A 79 48.15 39.01 19.41
CA GLY A 79 48.19 38.46 20.77
C GLY A 79 48.58 36.98 20.84
N GLU A 80 48.74 36.30 19.68
CA GLU A 80 49.15 34.89 19.57
C GLU A 80 50.48 34.74 18.79
N GLY A 81 51.18 35.84 18.50
CA GLY A 81 52.46 35.85 17.78
C GLY A 81 53.66 35.58 18.68
N ASN A 82 54.86 35.74 18.13
CA ASN A 82 56.09 35.74 18.92
C ASN A 82 56.35 37.17 19.44
N PRO A 83 56.17 37.43 20.75
CA PRO A 83 56.39 38.77 21.31
C PRO A 83 57.85 39.20 21.15
N LEU A 84 58.07 40.47 20.81
CA LEU A 84 59.41 41.05 20.67
C LEU A 84 60.02 41.29 22.05
N SER A 85 61.28 40.86 22.24
CA SER A 85 62.01 41.08 23.49
C SER A 85 62.35 42.56 23.68
N GLY A 86 61.90 43.16 24.79
CA GLY A 86 62.15 44.58 25.11
C GLY A 86 60.94 45.35 25.65
N PHE A 87 59.77 44.71 25.74
CA PHE A 87 58.55 45.26 26.31
C PHE A 87 58.06 44.35 27.45
N ASP A 88 57.76 44.91 28.63
CA ASP A 88 57.48 44.15 29.88
C ASP A 88 56.05 43.54 29.97
N GLY A 89 55.31 43.48 28.86
CA GLY A 89 53.91 43.04 28.83
C GLY A 89 53.66 41.80 27.97
N GLU A 90 52.99 40.79 28.54
CA GLU A 90 52.22 39.81 27.78
C GLU A 90 50.95 40.50 27.23
N TYR A 91 50.36 40.02 26.13
CA TYR A 91 49.17 40.63 25.52
C TYR A 91 48.01 40.81 26.53
N GLU A 92 47.91 39.93 27.54
CA GLU A 92 46.91 39.98 28.62
C GLU A 92 47.11 41.12 29.62
N ASN A 93 48.31 41.72 29.66
CA ASN A 93 48.68 42.78 30.61
C ASN A 93 48.51 44.20 30.04
N ILE A 94 48.06 44.35 28.79
CA ILE A 94 47.75 45.66 28.20
C ILE A 94 46.54 46.26 28.93
N ASP A 95 46.67 47.46 29.49
CA ASP A 95 45.56 48.17 30.16
C ASP A 95 44.62 48.82 29.14
N TRP A 96 43.70 48.03 28.61
CA TRP A 96 42.68 48.50 27.68
C TRP A 96 41.65 49.48 28.30
N GLY A 97 41.67 49.71 29.62
CA GLY A 97 40.66 50.49 30.37
C GLY A 97 41.06 51.93 30.71
N ASN A 98 42.29 52.36 30.42
CA ASN A 98 42.78 53.69 30.73
C ASN A 98 42.08 54.78 29.90
N PHE A 99 41.24 55.60 30.54
CA PHE A 99 40.36 56.58 29.87
C PHE A 99 41.11 57.72 29.13
N PHE A 100 42.35 58.02 29.51
CA PHE A 100 43.10 59.16 28.95
C PHE A 100 44.04 58.78 27.80
N ALA A 101 44.14 57.50 27.46
CA ALA A 101 45.05 57.02 26.43
C ALA A 101 44.30 56.22 25.34
N SER A 102 44.43 56.66 24.09
CA SER A 102 43.97 55.89 22.93
C SER A 102 45.02 54.84 22.57
N HIS A 103 44.57 53.63 22.24
CA HIS A 103 45.43 52.58 21.76
C HIS A 103 45.44 52.57 20.22
N PHE A 104 46.61 52.40 19.61
CA PHE A 104 46.77 52.36 18.15
C PHE A 104 47.52 51.10 17.70
N LEU A 105 47.09 50.51 16.60
CA LEU A 105 47.76 49.40 15.94
C LEU A 105 48.64 49.92 14.80
N LYS A 106 49.94 49.69 14.90
CA LYS A 106 50.91 49.87 13.82
C LYS A 106 51.26 48.52 13.20
N VAL A 107 51.26 48.46 11.87
CA VAL A 107 51.55 47.22 11.12
C VAL A 107 52.75 47.43 10.22
N GLN A 108 53.75 46.55 10.33
CA GLN A 108 54.93 46.57 9.45
C GLN A 108 55.11 45.20 8.81
N ILE A 109 55.59 45.17 7.56
CA ILE A 109 55.76 43.94 6.80
C ILE A 109 57.14 43.91 6.15
N ASP A 110 57.82 42.76 6.25
CA ASP A 110 59.06 42.46 5.54
C ASP A 110 58.82 41.37 4.50
N THR A 111 59.14 41.67 3.25
CA THR A 111 59.01 40.79 2.08
C THR A 111 60.38 40.31 1.56
N GLY A 112 61.47 40.61 2.28
CA GLY A 112 62.85 40.21 1.95
C GLY A 112 63.85 41.37 1.86
N SER A 113 63.42 42.62 2.05
CA SER A 113 64.26 43.84 1.99
C SER A 113 64.24 44.68 3.27
N GLY A 114 63.64 44.17 4.35
CA GLY A 114 63.48 44.85 5.64
C GLY A 114 62.04 45.29 5.91
N LEU A 115 61.74 45.62 7.17
CA LEU A 115 60.40 46.02 7.62
C LEU A 115 59.96 47.35 7.00
N THR A 116 58.83 47.32 6.30
CA THR A 116 58.17 48.50 5.71
C THR A 116 56.89 48.81 6.47
N ASP A 117 56.63 50.09 6.77
CA ASP A 117 55.44 50.53 7.51
C ASP A 117 54.21 50.58 6.60
N MET A 118 53.15 49.89 7.00
CA MET A 118 51.89 49.79 6.26
C MET A 118 50.80 50.74 6.83
N GLY A 119 51.11 51.47 7.89
CA GLY A 119 50.24 52.46 8.52
C GLY A 119 49.87 52.16 9.97
N THR A 120 49.42 53.20 10.67
CA THR A 120 48.97 53.16 12.07
C THR A 120 47.50 53.56 12.17
N THR A 121 46.68 52.76 12.86
CA THR A 121 45.23 52.97 12.99
C THR A 121 44.78 52.86 14.44
N GLU A 122 43.86 53.72 14.90
CA GLU A 122 43.34 53.71 16.28
C GLU A 122 42.37 52.54 16.53
N PHE A 123 42.51 51.88 17.68
CA PHE A 123 41.47 51.00 18.20
C PHE A 123 40.31 51.85 18.74
N LYS A 124 39.13 51.71 18.15
CA LYS A 124 37.90 52.32 18.71
C LYS A 124 37.23 51.34 19.65
N ALA A 125 36.99 51.78 20.89
CA ALA A 125 36.38 50.96 21.93
C ALA A 125 34.98 50.49 21.55
N VAL A 126 34.68 49.21 21.85
CA VAL A 126 33.33 48.63 21.73
C VAL A 126 32.49 48.93 22.98
N PRO A 127 31.15 49.00 22.87
CA PRO A 127 30.26 49.50 23.93
C PRO A 127 30.37 48.84 25.32
N TYR A 128 30.92 47.63 25.42
CA TYR A 128 30.99 46.87 26.68
C TYR A 128 32.06 47.37 27.66
N ALA A 129 33.18 47.93 27.20
CA ALA A 129 34.27 48.37 28.07
C ALA A 129 33.91 49.64 28.89
N LEU A 130 33.10 50.53 28.32
CA LEU A 130 32.64 51.77 28.97
C LEU A 130 31.64 51.55 30.12
N TYR A 131 31.02 50.36 30.21
CA TYR A 131 30.01 50.05 31.23
C TYR A 131 30.60 49.54 32.55
N ALA A 132 31.83 49.00 32.55
CA ALA A 132 32.44 48.36 33.73
C ALA A 132 33.10 49.34 34.73
N GLN A 133 33.34 50.60 34.37
CA GLN A 133 34.19 51.53 35.14
C GLN A 133 33.46 52.31 36.27
N ASN A 134 32.12 52.25 36.37
CA ASN A 134 31.34 53.16 37.23
C ASN A 134 30.83 52.58 38.58
N SER A 135 31.35 51.46 39.10
CA SER A 135 30.85 50.88 40.36
C SER A 135 31.80 51.09 41.57
N ASN A 136 31.55 52.15 42.35
CA ASN A 136 32.02 52.29 43.74
C ASN A 136 31.64 51.04 44.56
N THR A 137 32.61 50.33 45.14
CA THR A 137 32.41 49.01 45.75
C THR A 137 31.54 49.05 47.01
N SER A 138 30.27 48.72 46.83
CA SER A 138 29.35 48.19 47.83
C SER A 138 29.51 46.67 47.88
N GLY A 139 29.57 46.07 49.07
CA GLY A 139 29.80 44.62 49.17
C GLY A 139 29.80 44.06 50.59
N LEU A 140 29.98 42.75 50.67
CA LEU A 140 30.03 41.97 51.92
C LEU A 140 31.48 41.68 52.34
N GLU A 141 31.72 41.53 53.64
CA GLU A 141 32.92 40.97 54.26
C GLU A 141 32.58 39.70 55.04
N ILE A 142 33.53 38.78 55.09
CA ILE A 142 33.45 37.59 55.95
C ILE A 142 33.99 37.95 57.33
N LEU A 143 33.25 37.64 58.38
CA LEU A 143 33.61 37.84 59.78
C LEU A 143 33.39 36.54 60.57
N ASP A 144 34.32 36.21 61.46
CA ASP A 144 34.13 35.21 62.52
C ASP A 144 34.31 35.90 63.87
N GLU A 145 33.21 36.05 64.60
CA GLU A 145 33.15 36.72 65.91
C GLU A 145 33.07 35.71 67.06
N GLY A 146 33.52 34.46 66.84
CA GLY A 146 33.57 33.38 67.84
C GLY A 146 32.45 32.34 67.72
N ASN A 147 31.56 32.50 66.74
CA ASN A 147 30.45 31.59 66.46
C ASN A 147 30.47 31.02 65.02
N GLY A 148 31.61 31.13 64.32
CA GLY A 148 31.81 30.69 62.94
C GLY A 148 31.68 31.81 61.90
N GLU A 149 32.14 31.54 60.68
CA GLU A 149 32.17 32.53 59.58
C GLU A 149 30.77 32.93 59.09
N GLY A 150 30.49 34.23 58.99
CA GLY A 150 29.29 34.81 58.37
C GLY A 150 29.61 36.05 57.54
N TRP A 151 28.66 36.55 56.76
CA TRP A 151 28.84 37.70 55.86
C TRP A 151 28.13 38.94 56.38
N ARG A 152 28.85 40.05 56.57
CA ARG A 152 28.27 41.37 56.96
C ARG A 152 28.59 42.42 55.91
N LEU A 153 27.80 43.50 55.82
CA LEU A 153 28.20 44.67 55.01
C LEU A 153 29.53 45.24 55.49
N LYS A 154 30.44 45.57 54.57
CA LYS A 154 31.72 46.23 54.91
C LYS A 154 31.53 47.55 55.65
N ASN A 155 32.43 47.84 56.59
CA ASN A 155 32.52 49.09 57.37
C ASN A 155 31.32 49.36 58.32
N ARG A 156 30.81 48.33 58.99
CA ARG A 156 29.75 48.47 60.02
C ARG A 156 30.33 48.49 61.44
N PRO A 157 29.86 49.37 62.36
CA PRO A 157 30.34 49.41 63.74
C PRO A 157 29.94 48.13 64.50
N PRO A 158 30.89 47.28 64.96
CA PRO A 158 30.55 45.98 65.55
C PRO A 158 29.68 46.07 66.82
N ASN A 159 29.83 47.12 67.62
CA ASN A 159 29.03 47.36 68.85
C ASN A 159 27.52 47.57 68.60
N ASN A 160 27.13 47.87 67.35
CA ASN A 160 25.73 48.07 66.98
C ASN A 160 24.98 46.77 66.64
N TYR A 161 25.70 45.63 66.62
CA TYR A 161 25.21 44.32 66.23
C TYR A 161 25.63 43.27 67.27
N GLY A 162 24.84 42.20 67.38
CA GLY A 162 25.28 40.99 68.05
C GLY A 162 26.33 40.24 67.23
N LEU A 163 26.99 39.28 67.87
CA LEU A 163 27.99 38.44 67.23
C LEU A 163 27.37 37.71 66.04
N ILE A 164 27.96 37.85 64.86
CA ILE A 164 27.58 37.08 63.67
C ILE A 164 27.88 35.60 63.90
N SER A 165 27.02 34.73 63.39
CA SER A 165 27.10 33.27 63.58
C SER A 165 27.42 32.54 62.27
N PHE A 166 27.77 31.25 62.39
CA PHE A 166 28.11 30.39 61.26
C PHE A 166 27.06 30.43 60.13
N GLY A 167 27.51 30.76 58.92
CA GLY A 167 26.69 30.81 57.71
C GLY A 167 25.67 31.96 57.67
N ALA A 168 25.70 32.89 58.62
CA ALA A 168 24.75 34.00 58.69
C ALA A 168 25.06 35.10 57.66
N VAL A 169 24.04 35.85 57.26
CA VAL A 169 24.13 37.00 56.34
C VAL A 169 23.49 38.24 56.97
N ASP A 170 24.32 39.20 57.36
CA ASP A 170 23.92 40.45 57.98
C ASP A 170 24.06 41.64 57.00
N LEU A 171 22.96 41.93 56.31
CA LEU A 171 22.77 43.11 55.47
C LEU A 171 22.09 44.26 56.23
N SER A 172 22.02 44.20 57.55
CA SER A 172 21.28 45.18 58.35
C SER A 172 22.10 46.43 58.70
N ILE A 173 21.41 47.52 58.98
CA ILE A 173 21.97 48.82 59.39
C ILE A 173 21.43 49.15 60.78
N SER A 174 22.31 49.26 61.76
CA SER A 174 21.97 49.66 63.12
C SER A 174 22.77 50.92 63.50
N THR A 175 22.08 51.91 64.08
CA THR A 175 22.68 53.20 64.48
C THR A 175 22.88 53.34 65.99
N SER A 176 22.59 52.28 66.77
CA SER A 176 22.75 52.26 68.21
C SER A 176 23.31 50.93 68.68
N GLU A 177 24.01 50.94 69.81
CA GLU A 177 24.60 49.74 70.40
C GLU A 177 23.54 48.67 70.68
N SER A 178 23.86 47.43 70.35
CA SER A 178 22.96 46.29 70.56
C SER A 178 23.75 44.99 70.50
N THR A 179 23.45 44.07 71.40
CA THR A 179 24.02 42.71 71.40
C THR A 179 23.14 41.69 70.66
N THR A 180 21.99 42.12 70.12
CA THR A 180 20.99 41.21 69.51
C THR A 180 20.68 41.55 68.06
N ARG A 181 20.98 42.77 67.59
CA ARG A 181 20.72 43.17 66.20
C ARG A 181 21.65 42.49 65.21
N GLY A 182 21.18 42.33 63.98
CA GLY A 182 21.90 41.60 62.95
C GLY A 182 21.57 40.11 62.96
N ALA A 183 22.36 39.34 62.21
CA ALA A 183 22.16 37.92 62.01
C ALA A 183 23.00 37.11 63.01
N THR A 184 22.46 36.91 64.23
CA THR A 184 23.18 36.26 65.34
C THR A 184 22.87 34.77 65.48
N GLY A 185 21.91 34.24 64.72
CA GLY A 185 21.64 32.80 64.65
C GLY A 185 22.41 32.11 63.52
N ASN A 186 22.72 30.81 63.66
CA ASN A 186 23.34 30.02 62.60
C ASN A 186 22.48 30.05 61.33
N TYR A 187 23.07 30.36 60.17
CA TYR A 187 22.38 30.53 58.89
C TYR A 187 21.26 31.59 58.89
N ALA A 188 21.25 32.51 59.86
CA ALA A 188 20.25 33.56 59.93
C ALA A 188 20.53 34.64 58.87
N THR A 189 19.49 35.34 58.42
CA THR A 189 19.61 36.49 57.53
C THR A 189 18.92 37.70 58.12
N ALA A 190 19.67 38.79 58.31
CA ALA A 190 19.13 40.07 58.76
C ALA A 190 19.32 41.14 57.67
N LEU A 191 18.24 41.84 57.31
CA LEU A 191 18.23 42.88 56.26
C LEU A 191 17.46 44.11 56.75
N GLY A 192 17.89 45.31 56.37
CA GLY A 192 17.18 46.56 56.68
C GLY A 192 17.65 47.21 57.98
N ARG A 193 16.83 48.06 58.61
CA ARG A 193 17.23 48.90 59.76
C ARG A 193 16.84 48.28 61.09
N ASN A 194 17.79 48.12 62.02
CA ASN A 194 17.55 47.62 63.38
C ASN A 194 16.84 46.25 63.44
N THR A 195 17.14 45.34 62.52
CA THR A 195 16.54 44.01 62.48
C THR A 195 17.33 43.02 63.32
N THR A 196 16.66 41.99 63.85
CA THR A 196 17.25 40.93 64.68
C THR A 196 16.84 39.57 64.12
N ALA A 197 17.79 38.79 63.64
CA ALA A 197 17.59 37.40 63.22
C ALA A 197 18.46 36.50 64.11
N SER A 198 17.94 36.11 65.27
CA SER A 198 18.72 35.40 66.31
C SER A 198 18.42 33.91 66.39
N GLY A 199 17.32 33.44 65.77
CA GLY A 199 17.03 32.02 65.68
C GLY A 199 17.88 31.32 64.61
N GLN A 200 18.12 30.01 64.75
CA GLN A 200 18.74 29.20 63.70
C GLN A 200 17.91 29.27 62.41
N SER A 201 18.54 29.56 61.28
CA SER A 201 17.89 29.71 59.96
C SER A 201 16.75 30.73 59.96
N SER A 202 16.78 31.72 60.86
CA SER A 202 15.77 32.78 60.94
C SER A 202 16.00 33.87 59.88
N PHE A 203 14.92 34.54 59.48
CA PHE A 203 14.97 35.62 58.49
C PHE A 203 14.28 36.86 59.05
N ALA A 204 15.01 37.98 59.18
CA ALA A 204 14.45 39.26 59.57
C ALA A 204 14.73 40.33 58.51
N SER A 205 13.69 40.99 58.00
CA SER A 205 13.83 42.04 57.00
C SER A 205 12.93 43.25 57.28
N GLY A 206 13.44 44.47 57.06
CA GLY A 206 12.67 45.70 57.14
C GLY A 206 13.15 46.65 58.24
N ILE A 207 12.27 47.22 59.06
CA ILE A 207 12.61 48.21 60.10
C ILE A 207 12.15 47.72 61.47
N ASN A 208 13.06 47.62 62.44
CA ASN A 208 12.76 47.20 63.83
C ASN A 208 12.07 45.82 63.94
N THR A 209 12.35 44.89 63.03
CA THR A 209 11.74 43.55 63.04
C THR A 209 12.61 42.52 63.77
N SER A 210 11.98 41.51 64.37
CA SER A 210 12.68 40.52 65.19
C SER A 210 12.18 39.10 64.90
N ALA A 211 13.09 38.21 64.46
CA ALA A 211 12.88 36.79 64.28
C ALA A 211 13.78 36.02 65.26
N THR A 212 13.20 35.53 66.37
CA THR A 212 13.99 35.10 67.54
C THR A 212 14.13 33.60 67.71
N GLN A 213 13.19 32.81 67.20
CA GLN A 213 13.21 31.35 67.28
C GLN A 213 13.66 30.70 65.96
N SER A 214 14.01 29.41 66.03
CA SER A 214 14.44 28.65 64.85
C SER A 214 13.40 28.70 63.73
N GLN A 215 13.88 28.96 62.50
CA GLN A 215 13.11 29.06 61.27
C GLN A 215 12.02 30.16 61.28
N ALA A 216 12.07 31.08 62.26
CA ALA A 216 11.14 32.20 62.31
C ALA A 216 11.45 33.23 61.21
N THR A 217 10.40 33.83 60.63
CA THR A 217 10.48 34.82 59.55
C THR A 217 9.74 36.09 59.95
N ALA A 218 10.43 37.22 60.12
CA ALA A 218 9.84 38.52 60.41
C ALA A 218 10.12 39.53 59.28
N MET A 219 9.09 40.07 58.65
CA MET A 219 9.22 41.01 57.54
C MET A 219 8.34 42.26 57.71
N GLY A 220 8.88 43.45 57.39
CA GLY A 220 8.11 44.70 57.36
C GLY A 220 8.56 45.72 58.43
N ALA A 221 7.63 46.29 59.19
CA ALA A 221 7.94 47.33 60.18
C ALA A 221 7.46 46.93 61.59
N SER A 222 8.38 46.88 62.56
CA SER A 222 8.09 46.54 63.95
C SER A 222 7.40 45.19 64.16
N THR A 223 7.69 44.20 63.32
CA THR A 223 7.11 42.85 63.39
C THR A 223 7.94 41.91 64.27
N VAL A 224 7.27 40.96 64.92
CA VAL A 224 7.89 40.00 65.86
C VAL A 224 7.46 38.59 65.48
N ALA A 225 8.40 37.75 65.05
CA ALA A 225 8.23 36.32 64.87
C ALA A 225 9.02 35.60 65.97
N SER A 226 8.32 35.19 67.03
CA SER A 226 8.91 34.59 68.22
C SER A 226 8.50 33.14 68.44
N GLY A 227 7.62 32.56 67.63
CA GLY A 227 7.34 31.11 67.66
C GLY A 227 8.31 30.30 66.78
N PHE A 228 8.54 29.03 67.10
CA PHE A 228 9.24 28.08 66.20
C PHE A 228 8.51 27.97 64.86
N ASN A 229 9.18 28.07 63.71
CA ASN A 229 8.55 28.09 62.37
C ASN A 229 7.50 29.22 62.16
N SER A 230 7.53 30.29 62.96
CA SER A 230 6.53 31.36 62.84
C SER A 230 6.85 32.34 61.72
N VAL A 231 5.82 32.99 61.17
CA VAL A 231 5.95 33.99 60.11
C VAL A 231 5.15 35.23 60.48
N ALA A 232 5.80 36.38 60.69
CA ALA A 232 5.16 37.66 60.93
C ALA A 232 5.49 38.65 59.79
N MET A 233 4.49 39.09 59.03
CA MET A 233 4.66 40.04 57.93
C MET A 233 3.75 41.26 58.07
N GLY A 234 4.22 42.44 57.67
CA GLY A 234 3.42 43.67 57.65
C GLY A 234 3.91 44.72 58.64
N GLN A 235 3.00 45.34 59.38
CA GLN A 235 3.34 46.41 60.32
C GLN A 235 2.78 46.12 61.72
N TYR A 236 3.67 46.11 62.73
CA TYR A 236 3.36 45.77 64.12
C TYR A 236 2.70 44.39 64.33
N THR A 237 2.99 43.42 63.46
CA THR A 237 2.45 42.05 63.56
C THR A 237 3.30 41.16 64.47
N ARG A 238 2.66 40.20 65.15
CA ARG A 238 3.23 39.29 66.16
C ARG A 238 2.81 37.85 65.86
N ALA A 239 3.76 37.00 65.50
CA ALA A 239 3.57 35.55 65.33
C ALA A 239 4.33 34.84 66.45
N GLU A 240 3.63 34.54 67.55
CA GLU A 240 4.26 34.11 68.81
C GLU A 240 4.13 32.62 69.07
N ALA A 241 3.13 31.94 68.51
CA ALA A 241 2.96 30.50 68.65
C ALA A 241 3.76 29.70 67.59
N PRO A 242 4.14 28.43 67.85
CA PRO A 242 4.76 27.55 66.87
C PRO A 242 3.93 27.37 65.60
N ASN A 243 4.56 27.45 64.44
CA ASN A 243 3.95 27.35 63.11
C ASN A 243 2.85 28.40 62.82
N SER A 244 2.79 29.49 63.60
CA SER A 244 1.82 30.56 63.37
C SER A 244 2.25 31.46 62.22
N THR A 245 1.29 31.91 61.42
CA THR A 245 1.50 32.93 60.37
C THR A 245 0.60 34.13 60.63
N ALA A 246 1.19 35.30 60.90
CA ALA A 246 0.48 36.57 61.08
C ALA A 246 0.84 37.56 59.97
N ILE A 247 -0.17 38.13 59.32
CA ILE A 247 -0.02 39.15 58.28
C ILE A 247 -0.90 40.39 58.55
N GLY A 248 -0.58 41.54 57.94
CA GLY A 248 -1.42 42.74 58.01
C GLY A 248 -0.89 43.80 58.96
N LEU A 249 -1.78 44.38 59.78
CA LEU A 249 -1.51 45.54 60.63
C LEU A 249 -2.03 45.29 62.06
N PHE A 250 -1.19 45.43 63.10
CA PHE A 250 -1.55 45.26 64.52
C PHE A 250 -2.45 44.04 64.82
N ASN A 251 -1.99 42.81 64.53
CA ASN A 251 -2.71 41.62 65.00
C ASN A 251 -2.58 41.48 66.52
N VAL A 252 -3.50 40.69 67.10
CA VAL A 252 -3.53 40.36 68.53
C VAL A 252 -2.32 39.50 68.92
N GLY A 253 -2.04 38.45 68.15
CA GLY A 253 -0.99 37.48 68.44
C GLY A 253 -1.37 36.56 69.61
N GLY A 254 -0.36 35.92 70.21
CA GLY A 254 -0.52 35.04 71.38
C GLY A 254 -0.10 33.60 71.14
N GLY A 255 -0.09 32.83 72.23
CA GLY A 255 0.44 31.46 72.32
C GLY A 255 1.82 31.40 72.95
N ASP A 256 2.24 30.20 73.35
CA ASP A 256 3.57 29.96 73.91
C ASP A 256 4.58 29.72 72.77
N PRO A 257 5.71 30.47 72.70
CA PRO A 257 6.77 30.31 71.69
C PRO A 257 7.36 28.92 71.45
N LEU A 258 7.28 28.03 72.45
CA LEU A 258 7.92 26.73 72.49
C LEU A 258 6.91 25.58 72.52
N LEU A 259 5.72 25.79 73.10
CA LEU A 259 4.74 24.74 73.34
C LEU A 259 3.42 24.99 72.60
N ALA A 260 3.04 24.02 71.78
CA ALA A 260 1.81 24.04 70.99
C ALA A 260 0.54 23.78 71.83
N SER A 261 -0.41 24.71 71.84
CA SER A 261 -1.78 24.55 72.36
C SER A 261 -2.85 24.45 71.26
N ALA A 262 -4.01 23.86 71.57
CA ALA A 262 -5.17 23.78 70.68
C ALA A 262 -5.80 25.15 70.38
N THR A 263 -5.60 26.12 71.28
CA THR A 263 -6.09 27.50 71.15
C THR A 263 -5.07 28.44 70.54
N ASP A 264 -3.92 27.93 70.08
CA ASP A 264 -2.91 28.78 69.43
C ASP A 264 -3.40 29.25 68.06
N PRO A 265 -3.10 30.50 67.67
CA PRO A 265 -3.31 30.96 66.30
C PRO A 265 -2.39 30.19 65.33
N LEU A 266 -2.97 29.63 64.27
CA LEU A 266 -2.24 29.13 63.09
C LEU A 266 -2.12 30.20 62.01
N PHE A 267 -3.18 30.97 61.78
CA PHE A 267 -3.19 32.03 60.78
C PHE A 267 -3.99 33.23 61.26
N GLU A 268 -3.39 34.42 61.19
CA GLU A 268 -4.00 35.67 61.60
C GLU A 268 -3.83 36.75 60.53
N ILE A 269 -4.91 37.49 60.29
CA ILE A 269 -4.87 38.74 59.51
C ILE A 269 -5.20 39.88 60.46
N GLY A 270 -4.20 40.68 60.83
CA GLY A 270 -4.37 41.87 61.66
C GLY A 270 -4.99 43.03 60.86
N ASN A 271 -5.95 43.71 61.45
CA ASN A 271 -6.56 44.95 60.94
C ASN A 271 -6.64 46.06 62.00
N GLY A 272 -5.84 45.94 63.06
CA GLY A 272 -5.75 46.97 64.08
C GLY A 272 -5.10 48.25 63.54
N TYR A 273 -5.01 49.27 64.39
CA TYR A 273 -4.51 50.59 63.99
C TYR A 273 -3.92 51.35 65.18
N PHE A 274 -3.16 52.40 64.90
CA PHE A 274 -2.70 53.37 65.90
C PHE A 274 -3.76 54.45 66.12
N VAL A 275 -4.07 54.76 67.38
CA VAL A 275 -5.08 55.78 67.73
C VAL A 275 -4.47 57.17 67.90
N ASP A 276 -3.28 57.28 68.50
CA ASP A 276 -2.71 58.58 68.93
C ASP A 276 -1.17 58.65 68.97
N GLY A 277 -0.47 57.71 68.34
CA GLY A 277 1.00 57.65 68.32
C GLY A 277 1.65 57.08 69.59
N THR A 278 0.87 56.75 70.64
CA THR A 278 1.36 56.04 71.84
C THR A 278 0.56 54.79 72.21
N ASN A 279 -0.70 54.68 71.80
CA ASN A 279 -1.58 53.53 72.03
C ASN A 279 -1.88 52.76 70.73
N ASP A 280 -1.56 51.46 70.70
CA ASP A 280 -1.94 50.55 69.61
C ASP A 280 -3.23 49.77 69.94
N VAL A 281 -4.15 49.73 68.99
CA VAL A 281 -5.33 48.85 69.05
C VAL A 281 -5.03 47.62 68.21
N ARG A 282 -4.97 46.46 68.86
CA ARG A 282 -4.70 45.17 68.20
C ARG A 282 -5.98 44.39 67.98
N THR A 283 -6.28 44.11 66.72
CA THR A 283 -7.47 43.33 66.31
C THR A 283 -7.15 42.46 65.12
N ASN A 284 -7.86 41.34 65.02
CA ASN A 284 -7.76 40.42 63.89
C ASN A 284 -9.03 40.51 63.05
N ALA A 285 -8.89 40.73 61.75
CA ALA A 285 -9.97 40.56 60.79
C ALA A 285 -10.36 39.07 60.66
N LEU A 286 -9.36 38.19 60.75
CA LEU A 286 -9.51 36.75 60.67
C LEU A 286 -8.49 36.07 61.58
N THR A 287 -8.92 35.07 62.32
CA THR A 287 -8.07 34.18 63.13
C THR A 287 -8.47 32.74 62.85
N VAL A 288 -7.50 31.89 62.52
CA VAL A 288 -7.65 30.44 62.44
C VAL A 288 -6.85 29.84 63.58
N LEU A 289 -7.51 29.12 64.48
CA LEU A 289 -6.89 28.44 65.62
C LEU A 289 -6.49 27.01 65.26
N ARG A 290 -5.54 26.44 66.02
CA ARG A 290 -5.02 25.08 65.76
C ARG A 290 -6.07 23.98 65.87
N ASN A 291 -7.11 24.16 66.68
CA ASN A 291 -8.24 23.24 66.78
C ASN A 291 -9.22 23.30 65.58
N GLY A 292 -8.94 24.12 64.56
CA GLY A 292 -9.80 24.30 63.38
C GLY A 292 -10.87 25.37 63.54
N THR A 293 -10.96 26.04 64.70
CA THR A 293 -11.89 27.17 64.87
C THR A 293 -11.43 28.36 64.03
N ILE A 294 -12.32 28.91 63.22
CA ILE A 294 -12.11 30.15 62.45
C ILE A 294 -12.98 31.23 63.08
N THR A 295 -12.38 32.35 63.50
CA THR A 295 -13.11 33.52 64.01
C THR A 295 -12.81 34.74 63.15
N ALA A 296 -13.84 35.51 62.80
CA ALA A 296 -13.71 36.73 62.02
C ALA A 296 -14.44 37.89 62.74
N PRO A 297 -13.88 38.38 63.86
CA PRO A 297 -14.62 39.20 64.83
C PRO A 297 -14.94 40.62 64.36
N THR A 298 -14.44 41.05 63.20
CA THR A 298 -14.70 42.39 62.64
C THR A 298 -15.70 42.39 61.47
N PHE A 299 -16.38 41.28 61.19
CA PHE A 299 -17.50 41.26 60.24
C PHE A 299 -18.81 41.65 60.96
N ASP A 300 -19.41 42.77 60.56
CA ASP A 300 -20.81 43.05 60.90
C ASP A 300 -21.72 42.31 59.92
N MET A 301 -22.71 41.61 60.46
CA MET A 301 -23.70 40.86 59.70
C MET A 301 -24.56 41.77 58.80
N ALA A 302 -24.66 43.06 59.12
CA ALA A 302 -25.33 44.06 58.30
C ALA A 302 -24.61 44.38 56.98
N GLU A 303 -23.32 44.06 56.86
CA GLU A 303 -22.50 44.39 55.68
C GLU A 303 -22.51 43.29 54.61
N ILE A 304 -23.09 42.12 54.91
CA ILE A 304 -23.21 40.98 53.98
C ILE A 304 -24.43 41.17 53.06
N THR A 305 -24.22 41.86 51.93
CA THR A 305 -25.30 42.23 50.98
C THR A 305 -25.31 41.43 49.68
N ASP A 306 -24.32 40.55 49.45
CA ASP A 306 -24.19 39.72 48.23
C ASP A 306 -24.23 38.22 48.59
N PRO A 307 -25.08 37.41 47.92
CA PRO A 307 -25.14 35.95 48.11
C PRO A 307 -23.86 35.18 47.72
N LYS A 308 -22.83 35.83 47.18
CA LYS A 308 -21.49 35.24 46.96
C LYS A 308 -20.51 35.49 48.11
N ALA A 309 -20.92 36.19 49.16
CA ALA A 309 -20.13 36.34 50.37
C ALA A 309 -20.05 35.02 51.17
N LEU A 310 -19.01 34.86 51.99
CA LEU A 310 -18.82 33.70 52.86
C LEU A 310 -19.96 33.62 53.89
N ILE A 311 -20.85 32.65 53.75
CA ILE A 311 -22.02 32.48 54.62
C ILE A 311 -21.62 31.76 55.92
N THR A 312 -21.90 32.35 57.08
CA THR A 312 -21.73 31.68 58.39
C THR A 312 -22.86 30.68 58.64
N LYS A 313 -22.61 29.67 59.48
CA LYS A 313 -23.64 28.69 59.86
C LYS A 313 -24.85 29.39 60.51
N GLU A 314 -24.64 30.42 61.32
CA GLU A 314 -25.76 31.19 61.90
C GLU A 314 -26.61 31.93 60.85
N TYR A 315 -26.03 32.45 59.75
CA TYR A 315 -26.82 33.06 58.67
C TYR A 315 -27.62 32.00 57.90
N ALA A 316 -27.04 30.81 57.70
CA ALA A 316 -27.74 29.68 57.08
C ALA A 316 -28.90 29.19 57.97
N ASP A 317 -28.68 29.02 59.28
CA ASP A 317 -29.71 28.56 60.21
C ASP A 317 -30.84 29.60 60.41
N ALA A 318 -30.55 30.91 60.28
CA ALA A 318 -31.54 31.99 60.43
C ALA A 318 -32.35 32.30 59.15
N ASN A 319 -31.77 32.10 57.97
CA ASN A 319 -32.43 32.46 56.69
C ASN A 319 -32.80 31.24 55.82
N TYR A 320 -32.24 30.08 56.14
CA TYR A 320 -32.53 28.80 55.49
C TYR A 320 -32.84 27.75 56.56
N SER A 321 -33.78 28.06 57.46
CA SER A 321 -34.23 27.12 58.48
C SER A 321 -35.06 25.98 57.83
N GLY A 322 -34.47 24.79 57.73
CA GLY A 322 -35.24 23.58 57.91
C GLY A 322 -35.73 23.51 59.35
N GLY A 323 -36.94 24.00 59.61
CA GLY A 323 -37.62 23.80 60.89
C GLY A 323 -38.55 24.94 61.34
N GLY A 324 -39.81 24.90 60.89
CA GLY A 324 -40.96 25.36 61.69
C GLY A 324 -41.52 26.77 61.44
N SER A 325 -42.79 26.79 61.01
CA SER A 325 -43.80 27.87 61.14
C SER A 325 -43.86 29.03 60.12
N GLY A 326 -43.61 28.78 58.83
CA GLY A 326 -44.00 29.69 57.74
C GLY A 326 -45.06 29.07 56.81
N THR A 327 -45.94 29.87 56.21
CA THR A 327 -47.10 29.49 55.37
C THR A 327 -46.77 28.83 54.02
N SER A 328 -45.55 28.30 53.85
CA SER A 328 -45.11 27.56 52.68
C SER A 328 -44.00 26.60 53.09
N PRO A 329 -44.34 25.48 53.75
CA PRO A 329 -43.34 24.48 54.09
C PRO A 329 -42.76 23.89 52.80
N THR A 330 -41.43 23.81 52.75
CA THR A 330 -40.70 23.15 51.66
C THR A 330 -39.86 22.04 52.27
N GLY A 331 -39.91 20.83 51.69
CA GLY A 331 -39.21 19.66 52.19
C GLY A 331 -40.10 18.41 52.33
N LEU A 332 -39.51 17.34 52.88
CA LEU A 332 -40.18 16.06 53.15
C LEU A 332 -40.36 15.88 54.68
N GLU A 333 -41.52 15.40 55.12
CA GLU A 333 -41.79 14.88 56.47
C GLU A 333 -41.78 13.35 56.46
N THR A 334 -41.28 12.75 57.55
CA THR A 334 -41.43 11.32 57.81
C THR A 334 -42.83 11.01 58.32
N LEU A 335 -43.51 10.03 57.73
CA LEU A 335 -44.84 9.57 58.13
C LEU A 335 -44.83 8.06 58.35
N ASP A 336 -45.55 7.60 59.36
CA ASP A 336 -45.92 6.19 59.53
C ASP A 336 -47.45 6.11 59.53
N GLU A 337 -48.01 5.64 58.42
CA GLU A 337 -49.46 5.55 58.18
C GLU A 337 -49.95 4.08 58.27
N GLY A 338 -49.19 3.21 58.95
CA GLY A 338 -49.52 1.80 59.17
C GLY A 338 -48.85 0.82 58.20
N ASN A 339 -48.05 1.33 57.26
CA ASN A 339 -47.31 0.55 56.25
C ASN A 339 -45.78 0.71 56.40
N GLY A 340 -45.28 1.17 57.55
CA GLY A 340 -43.88 1.49 57.79
C GLY A 340 -43.57 2.99 57.59
N ILE A 341 -42.31 3.38 57.81
CA ILE A 341 -41.88 4.78 57.72
C ILE A 341 -41.62 5.15 56.26
N GLY A 342 -42.30 6.17 55.75
CA GLY A 342 -42.04 6.79 54.45
C GLY A 342 -41.90 8.31 54.55
N TRP A 343 -41.72 8.99 53.41
CA TRP A 343 -41.56 10.44 53.33
C TRP A 343 -42.59 11.08 52.41
N ARG A 344 -43.21 12.18 52.82
CA ARG A 344 -44.14 12.97 52.00
C ARG A 344 -43.78 14.45 52.04
N LEU A 345 -44.17 15.22 51.01
CA LEU A 345 -44.04 16.69 51.07
C LEU A 345 -44.80 17.27 52.27
N ILE A 346 -44.12 18.14 53.03
CA ILE A 346 -44.70 18.79 54.21
C ILE A 346 -45.91 19.63 53.82
N GLY A 347 -46.99 19.55 54.60
CA GLY A 347 -48.20 20.38 54.41
C GLY A 347 -49.18 19.85 53.36
N ARG A 348 -49.00 18.61 52.91
CA ARG A 348 -50.00 17.90 52.11
C ARG A 348 -51.17 17.47 52.99
N ASN A 349 -52.40 17.56 52.46
CA ASN A 349 -53.59 17.04 53.16
C ASN A 349 -53.59 15.50 53.07
N PRO A 350 -53.45 14.76 54.18
CA PRO A 350 -53.40 13.29 54.15
C PRO A 350 -54.65 12.65 53.54
N ALA A 351 -55.82 13.30 53.62
CA ALA A 351 -57.06 12.79 53.02
C ALA A 351 -57.04 12.73 51.48
N ASN A 352 -56.05 13.36 50.85
CA ASN A 352 -55.88 13.39 49.40
C ASN A 352 -54.91 12.31 48.88
N PHE A 353 -54.30 11.51 49.75
CA PHE A 353 -53.34 10.50 49.36
C PHE A 353 -53.61 9.20 50.12
N GLY A 354 -53.20 8.06 49.55
CA GLY A 354 -53.17 6.81 50.32
C GLY A 354 -51.99 6.76 51.29
N ALA A 355 -51.96 5.76 52.16
CA ALA A 355 -50.89 5.59 53.13
C ALA A 355 -49.52 5.41 52.44
N VAL A 356 -48.53 6.24 52.79
CA VAL A 356 -47.15 6.10 52.27
C VAL A 356 -46.57 4.75 52.71
N GLY A 357 -45.96 4.02 51.78
CA GLY A 357 -45.32 2.74 52.06
C GLY A 357 -43.98 2.86 52.79
N GLU A 358 -43.51 1.75 53.39
CA GLU A 358 -42.19 1.66 54.01
C GLU A 358 -41.08 2.06 53.03
N ASN A 359 -40.18 2.94 53.45
CA ASN A 359 -39.09 3.50 52.65
C ASN A 359 -39.54 4.23 51.36
N ALA A 360 -40.83 4.53 51.21
CA ALA A 360 -41.36 5.18 50.03
C ALA A 360 -41.26 6.71 50.13
N VAL A 361 -41.17 7.40 48.99
CA VAL A 361 -41.06 8.85 48.88
C VAL A 361 -42.20 9.38 47.99
N ASP A 362 -43.12 10.10 48.61
CA ASP A 362 -44.29 10.70 47.98
C ASP A 362 -44.11 12.23 47.82
N MET A 363 -43.66 12.61 46.62
CA MET A 363 -43.59 14.00 46.17
C MET A 363 -44.77 14.40 45.29
N SER A 364 -45.87 13.64 45.33
CA SER A 364 -47.01 13.90 44.47
C SER A 364 -47.89 15.06 45.00
N TYR A 365 -48.73 15.57 44.11
CA TYR A 365 -49.75 16.56 44.39
C TYR A 365 -51.11 16.06 43.88
N ASN A 366 -52.06 15.91 44.80
CA ASN A 366 -53.44 15.62 44.50
C ASN A 366 -54.34 16.62 45.24
N PRO A 367 -55.18 17.40 44.52
CA PRO A 367 -56.09 18.36 45.14
C PRO A 367 -57.36 17.70 45.73
N ASP A 368 -57.73 16.51 45.27
CA ASP A 368 -59.00 15.86 45.61
C ASP A 368 -58.82 14.75 46.67
N ALA A 369 -59.83 14.51 47.50
CA ALA A 369 -59.78 13.41 48.48
C ALA A 369 -59.68 12.05 47.77
N SER A 370 -58.68 11.24 48.12
CA SER A 370 -58.41 9.95 47.49
C SER A 370 -57.42 9.13 48.31
N GLU A 371 -57.64 7.82 48.38
CA GLU A 371 -56.69 6.86 48.96
C GLU A 371 -55.81 6.18 47.89
N ASP A 372 -55.99 6.54 46.62
CA ASP A 372 -55.39 5.84 45.48
C ASP A 372 -54.09 6.46 44.96
N PHE A 373 -53.78 7.70 45.32
CA PHE A 373 -52.62 8.43 44.81
C PHE A 373 -51.50 8.51 45.84
N GLY A 374 -50.26 8.58 45.35
CA GLY A 374 -49.05 8.60 46.16
C GLY A 374 -48.22 7.31 46.05
N ALA A 375 -47.16 7.25 46.86
CA ALA A 375 -46.22 6.14 46.93
C ALA A 375 -46.70 5.10 47.96
N LEU A 376 -47.67 4.25 47.56
CA LEU A 376 -48.44 3.39 48.46
C LEU A 376 -47.74 2.07 48.84
N GLY A 377 -46.77 1.64 48.04
CA GLY A 377 -46.02 0.40 48.26
C GLY A 377 -44.59 0.63 48.74
N THR A 378 -43.92 -0.44 49.18
CA THR A 378 -42.57 -0.37 49.76
C THR A 378 -41.55 0.16 48.74
N ALA A 379 -40.69 1.07 49.18
CA ALA A 379 -39.60 1.68 48.41
C ALA A 379 -40.05 2.36 47.11
N ASN A 380 -41.31 2.81 47.04
CA ASN A 380 -41.83 3.49 45.86
C ASN A 380 -41.43 4.96 45.81
N PHE A 381 -41.39 5.51 44.60
CA PHE A 381 -41.18 6.94 44.38
C PHE A 381 -42.31 7.52 43.54
N THR A 382 -42.98 8.56 44.03
CA THR A 382 -43.98 9.28 43.23
C THR A 382 -43.70 10.77 43.19
N ALA A 383 -43.86 11.39 42.02
CA ALA A 383 -43.70 12.84 41.87
C ALA A 383 -44.58 13.42 40.76
N GLY A 384 -45.21 14.57 41.03
CA GLY A 384 -46.05 15.29 40.06
C GLY A 384 -47.55 15.23 40.39
N TYR A 385 -48.42 15.45 39.40
CA TYR A 385 -49.86 15.62 39.60
C TYR A 385 -50.61 14.29 39.50
N LYS A 386 -51.38 13.90 40.53
CA LYS A 386 -52.20 12.66 40.53
C LYS A 386 -51.44 11.39 40.12
N THR A 387 -50.20 11.23 40.60
CA THR A 387 -49.37 10.05 40.31
C THR A 387 -49.58 8.94 41.34
N LYS A 388 -49.45 7.67 40.93
CA LYS A 388 -49.71 6.49 41.77
C LYS A 388 -48.60 5.43 41.58
N ALA A 389 -47.99 4.97 42.67
CA ALA A 389 -47.11 3.79 42.65
C ALA A 389 -47.47 2.83 43.78
N THR A 390 -47.83 1.58 43.47
CA THR A 390 -48.49 0.69 44.46
C THR A 390 -47.75 -0.59 44.85
N ASN A 391 -46.76 -1.05 44.07
CA ASN A 391 -46.09 -2.34 44.31
C ASN A 391 -44.73 -2.15 45.01
N LEU A 392 -43.78 -3.08 44.86
CA LEU A 392 -42.41 -2.92 45.37
C LEU A 392 -41.51 -2.17 44.37
N ALA A 393 -40.79 -1.15 44.87
CA ALA A 393 -39.72 -0.43 44.17
C ALA A 393 -40.14 0.20 42.82
N SER A 394 -41.37 0.69 42.75
CA SER A 394 -41.95 1.29 41.54
C SER A 394 -41.90 2.82 41.56
N THR A 395 -41.75 3.42 40.39
CA THR A 395 -41.57 4.87 40.20
C THR A 395 -42.66 5.43 39.29
N ALA A 396 -43.45 6.41 39.76
CA ALA A 396 -44.42 7.14 38.92
C ALA A 396 -44.12 8.64 38.92
N LEU A 397 -43.80 9.20 37.75
CA LEU A 397 -43.45 10.63 37.62
C LEU A 397 -44.21 11.31 36.49
N GLY A 398 -44.77 12.48 36.76
CA GLY A 398 -45.44 13.32 35.76
C GLY A 398 -46.87 13.69 36.14
N ASN A 399 -47.81 13.51 35.22
CA ASN A 399 -49.22 13.86 35.41
C ASN A 399 -50.08 12.62 35.16
N GLU A 400 -50.89 12.21 36.13
CA GLU A 400 -51.80 11.05 36.02
C GLU A 400 -51.08 9.74 35.67
N THR A 401 -49.82 9.58 36.07
CA THR A 401 -49.04 8.36 35.81
C THR A 401 -49.23 7.29 36.88
N ILE A 402 -49.23 6.03 36.47
CA ILE A 402 -49.52 4.87 37.32
C ILE A 402 -48.40 3.82 37.14
N ALA A 403 -47.69 3.48 38.21
CA ALA A 403 -46.72 2.39 38.24
C ALA A 403 -47.20 1.30 39.21
N SER A 404 -47.89 0.28 38.68
CA SER A 404 -48.55 -0.77 39.47
C SER A 404 -47.90 -2.15 39.39
N GLY A 405 -47.01 -2.39 38.43
CA GLY A 405 -46.20 -3.61 38.35
C GLY A 405 -45.07 -3.63 39.38
N PHE A 406 -44.44 -4.79 39.55
CA PHE A 406 -43.25 -4.95 40.40
C PHE A 406 -42.01 -4.29 39.76
N SER A 407 -41.33 -3.39 40.46
CA SER A 407 -40.14 -2.68 39.96
C SER A 407 -40.37 -1.97 38.61
N THR A 408 -41.49 -1.24 38.48
CA THR A 408 -41.85 -0.54 37.23
C THR A 408 -41.59 0.94 37.27
N THR A 409 -41.45 1.56 36.09
CA THR A 409 -41.29 3.01 35.96
C THR A 409 -42.32 3.57 34.97
N ALA A 410 -43.18 4.49 35.40
CA ALA A 410 -44.12 5.22 34.55
C ALA A 410 -43.77 6.72 34.53
N LEU A 411 -43.43 7.25 33.35
CA LEU A 411 -43.05 8.66 33.15
C LEU A 411 -43.98 9.35 32.14
N GLY A 412 -44.36 10.61 32.39
CA GLY A 412 -45.03 11.47 31.40
C GLY A 412 -46.48 11.85 31.75
N PHE A 413 -47.42 11.71 30.81
CA PHE A 413 -48.82 12.10 31.00
C PHE A 413 -49.78 10.91 30.81
N GLY A 414 -50.51 10.53 31.84
CA GLY A 414 -51.50 9.46 31.78
C GLY A 414 -50.91 8.08 31.48
N THR A 415 -49.61 7.86 31.70
CA THR A 415 -48.94 6.59 31.40
C THR A 415 -49.14 5.54 32.49
N ILE A 416 -49.24 4.26 32.11
CA ILE A 416 -49.50 3.13 32.99
C ILE A 416 -48.43 2.06 32.76
N ALA A 417 -47.67 1.71 33.80
CA ALA A 417 -46.68 0.63 33.81
C ALA A 417 -47.08 -0.46 34.82
N ASP A 418 -47.73 -1.52 34.33
CA ASP A 418 -48.32 -2.60 35.14
C ASP A 418 -47.67 -3.98 34.97
N ASP A 419 -46.95 -4.22 33.87
CA ASP A 419 -46.12 -5.42 33.69
C ASP A 419 -44.86 -5.37 34.57
N GLN A 420 -44.42 -6.51 35.11
CA GLN A 420 -43.22 -6.56 35.97
C GLN A 420 -41.96 -6.08 35.21
N PHE A 421 -41.12 -5.29 35.87
CA PHE A 421 -39.87 -4.72 35.33
C PHE A 421 -40.05 -3.76 34.14
N SER A 422 -41.29 -3.39 33.81
CA SER A 422 -41.59 -2.52 32.67
C SER A 422 -41.21 -1.06 32.92
N THR A 423 -40.76 -0.40 31.84
CA THR A 423 -40.59 1.06 31.80
C THR A 423 -41.49 1.65 30.72
N VAL A 424 -42.40 2.54 31.11
CA VAL A 424 -43.35 3.20 30.21
C VAL A 424 -43.13 4.70 30.23
N VAL A 425 -42.99 5.30 29.05
CA VAL A 425 -42.76 6.74 28.90
C VAL A 425 -43.73 7.36 27.88
N GLY A 426 -43.87 8.68 27.89
CA GLY A 426 -44.63 9.42 26.88
C GLY A 426 -46.03 9.83 27.36
N ARG A 427 -47.06 9.57 26.55
CA ARG A 427 -48.44 9.99 26.85
C ARG A 427 -49.46 8.91 26.54
N LEU A 428 -50.37 8.66 27.49
CA LEU A 428 -51.57 7.82 27.31
C LEU A 428 -51.28 6.51 26.54
N ASN A 429 -50.34 5.70 27.03
CA ASN A 429 -50.05 4.38 26.47
C ASN A 429 -51.27 3.46 26.58
N ASP A 430 -51.43 2.55 25.63
CA ASP A 430 -52.42 1.47 25.68
C ASP A 430 -51.80 0.23 26.32
N ASN A 431 -52.33 -0.21 27.46
CA ASN A 431 -51.90 -1.47 28.10
C ASN A 431 -52.96 -2.58 28.01
N THR A 432 -54.07 -2.35 27.30
CA THR A 432 -55.20 -3.31 27.29
C THR A 432 -54.93 -4.55 26.44
N THR A 433 -53.94 -4.47 25.54
CA THR A 433 -53.65 -5.49 24.52
C THR A 433 -52.29 -6.16 24.68
N ALA A 434 -51.40 -5.60 25.50
CA ALA A 434 -50.03 -6.08 25.63
C ALA A 434 -49.80 -6.66 27.03
N THR A 435 -49.58 -7.97 27.09
CA THR A 435 -48.94 -8.62 28.24
C THR A 435 -47.46 -8.79 27.92
N ASN A 436 -46.57 -8.69 28.90
CA ASN A 436 -45.13 -8.97 28.75
C ASN A 436 -44.26 -7.82 28.18
N ILE A 437 -44.58 -6.56 28.50
CA ILE A 437 -43.80 -5.38 28.08
C ILE A 437 -42.58 -5.15 28.98
N LEU A 438 -41.41 -4.94 28.36
CA LEU A 438 -40.19 -4.45 29.02
C LEU A 438 -40.03 -2.93 28.89
N PHE A 439 -40.29 -2.38 27.69
CA PHE A 439 -40.23 -0.94 27.45
C PHE A 439 -41.32 -0.48 26.49
N GLN A 440 -42.02 0.61 26.79
CA GLN A 440 -43.09 1.13 25.96
C GLN A 440 -43.11 2.66 25.91
N ILE A 441 -43.43 3.20 24.73
CA ILE A 441 -43.63 4.63 24.50
C ILE A 441 -45.09 4.85 24.10
N GLY A 442 -45.86 5.49 24.99
CA GLY A 442 -47.22 5.95 24.70
C GLY A 442 -47.22 7.21 23.85
N ASN A 443 -48.10 7.28 22.86
CA ASN A 443 -48.35 8.49 22.06
C ASN A 443 -49.85 8.81 21.92
N GLY A 444 -50.68 8.26 22.80
CA GLY A 444 -52.12 8.48 22.82
C GLY A 444 -52.50 9.95 22.94
N ASN A 445 -53.75 10.24 22.61
CA ASN A 445 -54.32 11.59 22.68
C ASN A 445 -55.65 11.61 23.41
N THR A 446 -56.31 12.77 23.45
CA THR A 446 -57.61 12.91 24.11
C THR A 446 -58.71 12.04 23.51
N GLY A 447 -58.49 11.50 22.31
CA GLY A 447 -59.38 10.57 21.62
C GLY A 447 -59.09 9.09 21.90
N GLY A 448 -58.02 8.73 22.61
CA GLY A 448 -57.72 7.34 22.96
C GLY A 448 -56.26 7.09 23.36
N ARG A 449 -56.04 5.97 24.06
CA ARG A 449 -54.70 5.47 24.39
C ARG A 449 -54.08 4.80 23.16
N SER A 450 -52.77 4.97 22.96
CA SER A 450 -52.02 4.30 21.87
C SER A 450 -50.54 4.22 22.18
N ASN A 451 -49.85 3.30 21.50
CA ASN A 451 -48.42 3.05 21.65
C ASN A 451 -47.67 3.35 20.35
N ALA A 452 -46.63 4.17 20.43
CA ALA A 452 -45.69 4.40 19.35
C ALA A 452 -44.68 3.26 19.21
N PHE A 453 -44.30 2.65 20.33
CA PHE A 453 -43.19 1.70 20.38
C PHE A 453 -43.35 0.78 21.58
N ASN A 454 -43.18 -0.52 21.37
CA ASN A 454 -43.18 -1.55 22.41
C ASN A 454 -41.98 -2.47 22.24
N VAL A 455 -41.34 -2.84 23.34
CA VAL A 455 -40.36 -3.90 23.45
C VAL A 455 -40.89 -4.91 24.46
N ASN A 456 -41.11 -6.13 24.01
CA ASN A 456 -41.57 -7.24 24.83
C ASN A 456 -40.40 -7.91 25.56
N MET A 457 -40.65 -8.63 26.67
CA MET A 457 -39.58 -9.31 27.42
C MET A 457 -38.92 -10.47 26.64
N ASP A 458 -39.56 -10.98 25.58
CA ASP A 458 -38.99 -11.99 24.67
C ASP A 458 -38.10 -11.38 23.57
N GLY A 459 -37.93 -10.05 23.57
CA GLY A 459 -37.09 -9.31 22.62
C GLY A 459 -37.82 -8.85 21.35
N ILE A 460 -39.11 -9.12 21.21
CA ILE A 460 -39.90 -8.64 20.07
C ILE A 460 -40.13 -7.13 20.20
N ILE A 461 -39.89 -6.40 19.12
CA ILE A 461 -40.10 -4.95 19.02
C ILE A 461 -41.28 -4.69 18.07
N THR A 462 -42.27 -3.92 18.51
CA THR A 462 -43.41 -3.49 17.67
C THR A 462 -43.59 -1.98 17.71
N ALA A 463 -44.12 -1.39 16.63
CA ALA A 463 -44.44 0.03 16.53
C ALA A 463 -45.92 0.24 16.12
N PRO A 464 -46.89 0.03 17.04
CA PRO A 464 -48.30 -0.16 16.67
C PRO A 464 -48.99 1.05 16.05
N SER A 465 -48.53 2.27 16.33
CA SER A 465 -49.10 3.50 15.77
C SER A 465 -48.34 4.03 14.55
N PHE A 466 -47.39 3.28 14.00
CA PHE A 466 -46.56 3.73 12.90
C PHE A 466 -47.26 3.39 11.57
N ASP A 467 -47.76 4.39 10.86
CA ASP A 467 -48.35 4.20 9.53
C ASP A 467 -47.24 4.06 8.49
N ILE A 468 -47.28 2.96 7.75
CA ILE A 468 -46.29 2.60 6.76
C ILE A 468 -46.21 3.61 5.60
N SER A 469 -47.30 4.33 5.36
CA SER A 469 -47.41 5.36 4.33
C SER A 469 -46.67 6.66 4.65
N GLU A 470 -46.20 6.86 5.88
CA GLU A 470 -45.50 8.08 6.32
C GLU A 470 -43.96 8.01 6.14
N ILE A 471 -43.40 6.87 5.73
CA ILE A 471 -41.96 6.72 5.47
C ILE A 471 -41.62 7.29 4.08
N THR A 472 -41.10 8.51 4.05
CA THR A 472 -40.65 9.20 2.82
C THR A 472 -39.13 9.22 2.65
N ASP A 473 -38.36 8.81 3.66
CA ASP A 473 -36.90 8.73 3.65
C ASP A 473 -36.42 7.26 3.71
N PRO A 474 -35.69 6.77 2.69
CA PRO A 474 -35.14 5.41 2.66
C PRO A 474 -34.07 5.13 3.73
N LYS A 475 -33.66 6.12 4.53
CA LYS A 475 -32.79 5.95 5.71
C LYS A 475 -33.53 5.81 7.03
N ALA A 476 -34.87 5.85 7.03
CA ALA A 476 -35.65 5.48 8.19
C ALA A 476 -35.37 4.02 8.58
N LEU A 477 -35.52 3.69 9.86
CA LEU A 477 -35.30 2.33 10.38
C LEU A 477 -36.39 1.41 9.79
N ILE A 478 -36.07 0.78 8.66
CA ILE A 478 -36.93 -0.14 7.93
C ILE A 478 -36.92 -1.49 8.65
N THR A 479 -38.07 -1.94 9.15
CA THR A 479 -38.20 -3.33 9.62
C THR A 479 -38.06 -4.29 8.44
N LYS A 480 -37.65 -5.54 8.70
CA LYS A 480 -37.60 -6.57 7.65
C LYS A 480 -38.97 -6.72 6.97
N GLU A 481 -40.07 -6.69 7.73
CA GLU A 481 -41.42 -6.68 7.13
C GLU A 481 -41.72 -5.48 6.21
N TYR A 482 -41.19 -4.28 6.50
CA TYR A 482 -41.38 -3.11 5.61
C TYR A 482 -40.64 -3.29 4.29
N ALA A 483 -39.40 -3.79 4.33
CA ALA A 483 -38.63 -4.09 3.13
C ALA A 483 -39.32 -5.18 2.30
N ASP A 484 -39.82 -6.22 2.95
CA ASP A 484 -40.51 -7.34 2.28
C ASP A 484 -41.89 -6.94 1.72
N ALA A 485 -42.59 -5.98 2.32
CA ALA A 485 -43.95 -5.58 1.93
C ALA A 485 -44.03 -4.37 0.98
N ASN A 486 -43.05 -3.44 1.00
CA ASN A 486 -43.19 -2.13 0.31
C ASN A 486 -42.03 -1.75 -0.59
N LEU A 487 -40.85 -2.35 -0.43
CA LEU A 487 -39.87 -2.33 -1.50
C LEU A 487 -40.31 -3.44 -2.44
N SER A 488 -40.49 -3.13 -3.73
CA SER A 488 -40.57 -4.18 -4.75
C SER A 488 -39.45 -5.16 -4.44
N SER A 489 -39.81 -6.36 -4.03
CA SER A 489 -38.91 -7.31 -3.42
C SER A 489 -37.71 -7.53 -4.36
N THR A 490 -36.60 -6.85 -4.05
CA THR A 490 -35.41 -6.84 -4.89
C THR A 490 -34.44 -7.80 -4.22
N GLY A 491 -34.07 -8.86 -4.93
CA GLY A 491 -33.17 -9.89 -4.40
C GLY A 491 -33.70 -11.29 -4.65
N LEU A 492 -33.35 -12.19 -3.74
CA LEU A 492 -33.69 -13.61 -3.80
C LEU A 492 -34.61 -13.97 -2.64
N GLU A 493 -35.68 -14.71 -2.90
CA GLU A 493 -36.51 -15.39 -1.90
C GLU A 493 -36.13 -16.87 -1.80
N ALA A 494 -36.08 -17.38 -0.57
CA ALA A 494 -35.91 -18.81 -0.31
C ALA A 494 -37.25 -19.52 -0.51
N LEU A 495 -37.31 -20.50 -1.40
CA LEU A 495 -38.50 -21.28 -1.74
C LEU A 495 -38.24 -22.76 -1.52
N ASP A 496 -39.20 -23.46 -0.93
CA ASP A 496 -39.27 -24.92 -0.93
C ASP A 496 -40.54 -25.34 -1.66
N GLU A 497 -40.36 -25.80 -2.90
CA GLU A 497 -41.43 -26.26 -3.79
C GLU A 497 -41.52 -27.81 -3.78
N GLY A 498 -41.08 -28.46 -2.70
CA GLY A 498 -41.12 -29.91 -2.51
C GLY A 498 -39.83 -30.64 -2.89
N ASN A 499 -38.81 -29.91 -3.35
CA ASN A 499 -37.49 -30.43 -3.72
C ASN A 499 -36.39 -29.92 -2.76
N GLY A 500 -36.76 -29.35 -1.60
CA GLY A 500 -35.85 -28.67 -0.67
C GLY A 500 -35.73 -27.18 -0.97
N THR A 501 -35.00 -26.46 -0.11
CA THR A 501 -34.89 -24.99 -0.20
C THR A 501 -33.91 -24.54 -1.29
N GLY A 502 -34.36 -23.71 -2.22
CA GLY A 502 -33.54 -22.96 -3.19
C GLY A 502 -33.87 -21.48 -3.19
N TRP A 503 -33.20 -20.68 -4.04
CA TRP A 503 -33.33 -19.22 -4.08
C TRP A 503 -33.74 -18.70 -5.46
N ARG A 504 -34.87 -17.99 -5.56
CA ARG A 504 -35.36 -17.38 -6.83
C ARG A 504 -35.51 -15.87 -6.69
N LEU A 505 -35.46 -15.12 -7.81
CA LEU A 505 -35.81 -13.69 -7.81
C LEU A 505 -37.19 -13.45 -7.17
N THR A 506 -37.26 -12.54 -6.21
CA THR A 506 -38.53 -12.30 -5.52
C THR A 506 -39.56 -11.65 -6.44
N GLY A 507 -40.80 -12.15 -6.38
CA GLY A 507 -41.89 -11.72 -7.26
C GLY A 507 -41.93 -12.44 -8.62
N ALA A 508 -41.05 -13.42 -8.84
CA ALA A 508 -41.13 -14.33 -9.96
C ALA A 508 -42.44 -15.15 -9.88
N ASN A 509 -43.26 -15.12 -10.93
CA ASN A 509 -44.50 -15.90 -10.97
C ASN A 509 -44.18 -17.41 -11.01
N PRO A 510 -44.54 -18.21 -9.99
CA PRO A 510 -44.16 -19.62 -9.92
C PRO A 510 -44.68 -20.46 -11.09
N THR A 511 -45.76 -20.04 -11.77
CA THR A 511 -46.28 -20.75 -12.93
C THR A 511 -45.34 -20.72 -14.14
N TYR A 512 -44.38 -19.79 -14.19
CA TYR A 512 -43.45 -19.63 -15.30
C TYR A 512 -42.15 -20.43 -15.14
N TYR A 513 -41.96 -21.09 -14.00
CA TYR A 513 -40.75 -21.83 -13.64
C TYR A 513 -41.11 -23.23 -13.14
N GLY A 514 -40.21 -24.18 -13.29
CA GLY A 514 -40.30 -25.45 -12.59
C GLY A 514 -39.98 -25.31 -11.11
N ASN A 515 -40.35 -26.33 -10.32
CA ASN A 515 -40.03 -26.35 -8.90
C ASN A 515 -38.51 -26.20 -8.70
N ILE A 516 -38.09 -25.24 -7.90
CA ILE A 516 -36.69 -24.95 -7.63
C ILE A 516 -36.01 -26.14 -6.97
N GLY A 517 -34.77 -26.42 -7.35
CA GLY A 517 -33.99 -27.50 -6.73
C GLY A 517 -33.46 -27.11 -5.34
N SER A 518 -33.17 -28.10 -4.48
CA SER A 518 -32.46 -27.85 -3.23
C SER A 518 -31.08 -27.21 -3.50
N ASN A 519 -30.75 -26.16 -2.76
CA ASN A 519 -29.55 -25.33 -2.90
C ASN A 519 -29.37 -24.71 -4.30
N ALA A 520 -30.41 -24.69 -5.13
CA ALA A 520 -30.36 -24.06 -6.44
C ALA A 520 -30.52 -22.54 -6.35
N VAL A 521 -30.00 -21.83 -7.35
CA VAL A 521 -30.13 -20.38 -7.49
C VAL A 521 -30.69 -20.04 -8.88
N ASP A 522 -31.88 -19.46 -8.90
CA ASP A 522 -32.61 -19.08 -10.09
C ASP A 522 -32.71 -17.56 -10.22
N LEU A 523 -31.84 -17.00 -11.06
CA LEU A 523 -31.81 -15.60 -11.49
C LEU A 523 -32.41 -15.43 -12.88
N SER A 524 -33.16 -16.41 -13.38
CA SER A 524 -33.72 -16.37 -14.72
C SER A 524 -35.04 -15.59 -14.77
N TYR A 525 -35.38 -15.11 -15.97
CA TYR A 525 -36.62 -14.44 -16.30
C TYR A 525 -37.42 -15.28 -17.30
N SER A 526 -38.70 -15.48 -17.01
CA SER A 526 -39.64 -16.12 -17.91
C SER A 526 -41.00 -15.42 -17.84
N ASN A 527 -41.72 -15.43 -18.96
CA ASN A 527 -43.12 -15.02 -19.06
C ASN A 527 -44.01 -16.13 -19.67
N LEU A 528 -43.48 -17.35 -19.76
CA LEU A 528 -44.14 -18.53 -20.34
C LEU A 528 -44.38 -19.55 -19.23
N SER A 529 -45.59 -20.10 -19.17
CA SER A 529 -45.91 -21.19 -18.24
C SER A 529 -45.02 -22.40 -18.53
N SER A 530 -44.32 -22.90 -17.53
CA SER A 530 -43.37 -24.00 -17.67
C SER A 530 -43.17 -24.73 -16.35
N SER A 531 -42.85 -26.02 -16.45
CA SER A 531 -42.43 -26.86 -15.32
C SER A 531 -40.93 -27.18 -15.32
N VAL A 532 -40.18 -26.60 -16.27
CA VAL A 532 -38.76 -26.93 -16.51
C VAL A 532 -37.85 -25.70 -16.59
N LEU A 533 -38.40 -24.50 -16.79
CA LEU A 533 -37.63 -23.26 -16.79
C LEU A 533 -37.11 -22.93 -15.39
N GLY A 534 -35.92 -22.33 -15.32
CA GLY A 534 -35.23 -21.99 -14.08
C GLY A 534 -34.22 -23.04 -13.61
N ALA A 535 -33.79 -22.90 -12.36
CA ALA A 535 -32.83 -23.80 -11.72
C ALA A 535 -33.56 -24.91 -10.95
N THR A 536 -34.02 -25.94 -11.67
CA THR A 536 -34.84 -27.02 -11.09
C THR A 536 -34.00 -28.21 -10.59
N GLY A 537 -32.76 -28.35 -11.08
CA GLY A 537 -31.81 -29.35 -10.59
C GLY A 537 -31.26 -29.00 -9.20
N GLU A 538 -30.92 -30.00 -8.40
CA GLU A 538 -30.23 -29.79 -7.12
C GLU A 538 -28.88 -29.09 -7.33
N ASN A 539 -28.55 -28.08 -6.53
CA ASN A 539 -27.35 -27.23 -6.67
C ASN A 539 -27.22 -26.54 -8.05
N ALA A 540 -28.31 -26.42 -8.82
CA ALA A 540 -28.27 -25.82 -10.15
C ALA A 540 -28.21 -24.28 -10.10
N PHE A 541 -27.69 -23.67 -11.16
CA PHE A 541 -27.66 -22.22 -11.35
C PHE A 541 -28.28 -21.84 -12.70
N ALA A 542 -29.27 -20.95 -12.69
CA ALA A 542 -29.90 -20.44 -13.91
C ALA A 542 -29.90 -18.91 -13.92
N THR A 543 -29.56 -18.28 -15.06
CA THR A 543 -29.69 -16.82 -15.23
C THR A 543 -29.91 -16.44 -16.69
N GLY A 544 -30.56 -15.30 -16.93
CA GLY A 544 -30.95 -14.87 -18.28
C GLY A 544 -32.42 -15.13 -18.56
N SER A 545 -32.81 -15.39 -19.81
CA SER A 545 -34.22 -15.52 -20.20
C SER A 545 -34.50 -16.90 -20.79
N LEU A 546 -35.59 -17.54 -20.35
CA LEU A 546 -36.02 -18.86 -20.83
C LEU A 546 -34.95 -19.97 -20.67
N THR A 547 -34.13 -19.91 -19.62
CA THR A 547 -33.07 -20.89 -19.36
C THR A 547 -33.58 -22.09 -18.55
N GLN A 548 -33.01 -23.27 -18.78
CA GLN A 548 -33.30 -24.52 -18.04
C GLN A 548 -31.99 -25.09 -17.48
N ALA A 549 -31.88 -25.21 -16.16
CA ALA A 549 -30.79 -25.93 -15.49
C ALA A 549 -31.39 -27.12 -14.72
N LEU A 550 -31.60 -28.24 -15.43
CA LEU A 550 -32.30 -29.43 -14.92
C LEU A 550 -31.37 -30.44 -14.25
N GLY A 551 -30.12 -30.52 -14.69
CA GLY A 551 -29.16 -31.50 -14.17
C GLY A 551 -28.71 -31.18 -12.74
N PHE A 552 -28.34 -32.21 -11.97
CA PHE A 552 -27.65 -32.03 -10.69
C PHE A 552 -26.39 -31.17 -10.89
N ALA A 553 -26.23 -30.10 -10.11
CA ALA A 553 -25.14 -29.12 -10.20
C ALA A 553 -24.93 -28.55 -11.62
N SER A 554 -26.01 -28.40 -12.40
CA SER A 554 -25.95 -27.84 -13.75
C SER A 554 -25.95 -26.30 -13.74
N THR A 555 -25.40 -25.69 -14.80
CA THR A 555 -25.34 -24.23 -14.96
C THR A 555 -25.91 -23.83 -16.31
N SER A 556 -26.93 -22.97 -16.33
CA SER A 556 -27.54 -22.45 -17.57
C SER A 556 -27.56 -20.92 -17.57
N MET A 557 -26.97 -20.28 -18.58
CA MET A 557 -26.83 -18.83 -18.65
C MET A 557 -27.11 -18.26 -20.04
N GLY A 558 -28.04 -17.32 -20.18
CA GLY A 558 -28.24 -16.57 -21.42
C GLY A 558 -29.69 -16.58 -21.93
N TYR A 559 -29.93 -16.79 -23.23
CA TYR A 559 -31.27 -16.84 -23.82
C TYR A 559 -31.56 -18.25 -24.34
N PHE A 560 -32.60 -18.90 -23.82
CA PHE A 560 -33.05 -20.21 -24.30
C PHE A 560 -31.95 -21.29 -24.21
N THR A 561 -31.22 -21.34 -23.09
CA THR A 561 -30.15 -22.32 -22.86
C THR A 561 -30.61 -23.49 -22.01
N GLU A 562 -30.16 -24.71 -22.30
CA GLU A 562 -30.58 -25.95 -21.62
C GLU A 562 -29.38 -26.74 -21.10
N ALA A 563 -29.18 -26.77 -19.78
CA ALA A 563 -28.20 -27.62 -19.11
C ALA A 563 -28.91 -28.83 -18.47
N LEU A 564 -29.03 -29.92 -19.22
CA LEU A 564 -29.86 -31.09 -18.87
C LEU A 564 -29.07 -32.19 -18.17
N GLY A 565 -27.77 -32.34 -18.46
CA GLY A 565 -26.92 -33.37 -17.85
C GLY A 565 -26.44 -33.00 -16.45
N ALA A 566 -26.14 -33.99 -15.60
CA ALA A 566 -25.49 -33.72 -14.31
C ALA A 566 -24.12 -33.07 -14.53
N TYR A 567 -23.78 -32.04 -13.76
CA TYR A 567 -22.58 -31.21 -13.90
C TYR A 567 -22.42 -30.52 -15.27
N SER A 568 -23.50 -30.42 -16.05
CA SER A 568 -23.45 -29.78 -17.38
C SER A 568 -23.46 -28.26 -17.28
N THR A 569 -22.90 -27.59 -18.30
CA THR A 569 -22.90 -26.12 -18.40
C THR A 569 -23.34 -25.69 -19.79
N ALA A 570 -24.38 -24.87 -19.90
CA ALA A 570 -24.89 -24.28 -21.13
C ALA A 570 -24.86 -22.75 -21.04
N VAL A 571 -24.17 -22.07 -21.97
CA VAL A 571 -24.01 -20.61 -21.93
C VAL A 571 -24.19 -19.97 -23.31
N GLY A 572 -25.03 -18.95 -23.44
CA GLY A 572 -25.19 -18.17 -24.67
C GLY A 572 -26.63 -18.10 -25.17
N LYS A 573 -26.88 -18.45 -26.44
CA LYS A 573 -28.20 -18.37 -27.07
C LYS A 573 -28.57 -19.71 -27.72
N ASP A 574 -29.71 -20.28 -27.38
CA ASP A 574 -30.19 -21.55 -27.96
C ASP A 574 -29.20 -22.72 -27.80
N THR A 575 -28.48 -22.82 -26.66
CA THR A 575 -27.41 -23.82 -26.44
C THR A 575 -27.83 -24.97 -25.52
N ASN A 576 -27.50 -26.20 -25.86
CA ASN A 576 -27.92 -27.41 -25.14
C ASN A 576 -26.72 -28.26 -24.67
N ALA A 577 -26.52 -28.35 -23.36
CA ALA A 577 -25.58 -29.26 -22.70
C ALA A 577 -26.33 -30.45 -22.10
N VAL A 578 -26.45 -31.54 -22.87
CA VAL A 578 -27.31 -32.69 -22.53
C VAL A 578 -26.54 -33.81 -21.85
N GLY A 579 -25.29 -34.05 -22.24
CA GLY A 579 -24.49 -35.12 -21.66
C GLY A 579 -24.09 -34.84 -20.20
N THR A 580 -23.81 -35.89 -19.43
CA THR A 580 -23.22 -35.72 -18.08
C THR A 580 -21.85 -35.07 -18.22
N SER A 581 -21.55 -34.05 -17.41
CA SER A 581 -20.33 -33.23 -17.48
C SER A 581 -20.09 -32.58 -18.85
N SER A 582 -21.16 -32.34 -19.63
CA SER A 582 -21.05 -31.67 -20.93
C SER A 582 -20.94 -30.15 -20.81
N PHE A 583 -20.32 -29.51 -21.78
CA PHE A 583 -20.09 -28.07 -21.81
C PHE A 583 -20.47 -27.49 -23.17
N ALA A 584 -21.54 -26.70 -23.24
CA ALA A 584 -22.01 -26.03 -24.46
C ALA A 584 -21.93 -24.51 -24.30
N VAL A 585 -21.27 -23.80 -25.22
CA VAL A 585 -21.22 -22.32 -25.19
C VAL A 585 -21.28 -21.69 -26.58
N GLY A 586 -22.06 -20.62 -26.75
CA GLY A 586 -22.15 -19.83 -27.98
C GLY A 586 -23.59 -19.67 -28.49
N GLU A 587 -23.83 -19.85 -29.79
CA GLU A 587 -25.16 -19.74 -30.40
C GLU A 587 -25.54 -21.07 -31.08
N VAL A 588 -26.69 -21.67 -30.71
CA VAL A 588 -27.20 -22.90 -31.33
C VAL A 588 -26.21 -24.07 -31.20
N THR A 589 -25.55 -24.24 -30.05
CA THR A 589 -24.55 -25.32 -29.82
C THR A 589 -25.13 -26.50 -29.05
N TYR A 590 -24.64 -27.72 -29.34
CA TYR A 590 -25.19 -28.97 -28.78
C TYR A 590 -24.06 -29.87 -28.26
N ALA A 591 -23.89 -29.96 -26.95
CA ALA A 591 -22.99 -30.93 -26.31
C ALA A 591 -23.81 -32.11 -25.76
N THR A 592 -24.08 -33.11 -26.61
CA THR A 592 -24.96 -34.24 -26.28
C THR A 592 -24.22 -35.48 -25.78
N GLY A 593 -22.94 -35.62 -26.09
CA GLY A 593 -22.09 -36.70 -25.57
C GLY A 593 -21.75 -36.52 -24.09
N THR A 594 -21.52 -37.62 -23.36
CA THR A 594 -21.00 -37.53 -21.98
C THR A 594 -19.58 -36.97 -22.01
N ALA A 595 -19.27 -36.03 -21.12
CA ALA A 595 -18.02 -35.26 -21.08
C ALA A 595 -17.70 -34.49 -22.38
N SER A 596 -18.69 -34.25 -23.24
CA SER A 596 -18.48 -33.54 -24.51
C SER A 596 -18.42 -32.03 -24.34
N THR A 597 -17.72 -31.35 -25.25
CA THR A 597 -17.59 -29.89 -25.29
C THR A 597 -18.00 -29.35 -26.66
N ALA A 598 -18.99 -28.46 -26.73
CA ALA A 598 -19.40 -27.76 -27.95
C ALA A 598 -19.25 -26.25 -27.80
N MET A 599 -18.50 -25.59 -28.70
CA MET A 599 -18.25 -24.14 -28.66
C MET A 599 -18.43 -23.48 -30.02
N GLY A 600 -18.97 -22.26 -30.04
CA GLY A 600 -19.08 -21.42 -31.25
C GLY A 600 -20.51 -21.27 -31.76
N VAL A 601 -20.74 -21.46 -33.06
CA VAL A 601 -22.08 -21.29 -33.67
C VAL A 601 -22.50 -22.57 -34.37
N SER A 602 -23.68 -23.10 -34.03
CA SER A 602 -24.26 -24.28 -34.68
C SER A 602 -23.38 -25.54 -34.62
N SER A 603 -22.51 -25.64 -33.61
CA SER A 603 -21.57 -26.75 -33.44
C SER A 603 -22.14 -27.84 -32.55
N GLN A 604 -21.88 -29.10 -32.89
CA GLN A 604 -22.41 -30.30 -32.21
C GLN A 604 -21.28 -31.24 -31.79
N ALA A 605 -21.24 -31.61 -30.51
CA ALA A 605 -20.37 -32.63 -29.94
C ALA A 605 -21.24 -33.75 -29.37
N SER A 606 -21.32 -34.88 -30.08
CA SER A 606 -22.20 -36.01 -29.73
C SER A 606 -21.45 -37.29 -29.30
N GLY A 607 -20.16 -37.40 -29.62
CA GLY A 607 -19.29 -38.48 -29.14
C GLY A 607 -18.97 -38.40 -27.65
N PHE A 608 -18.65 -39.55 -27.03
CA PHE A 608 -18.14 -39.58 -25.65
C PHE A 608 -16.82 -38.81 -25.59
N ALA A 609 -16.70 -37.86 -24.65
CA ALA A 609 -15.53 -36.98 -24.50
C ALA A 609 -15.13 -36.19 -25.77
N SER A 610 -16.03 -35.99 -26.73
CA SER A 610 -15.73 -35.27 -27.96
C SER A 610 -15.72 -33.76 -27.78
N THR A 611 -14.98 -33.04 -28.64
CA THR A 611 -14.86 -31.58 -28.63
C THR A 611 -15.16 -31.02 -30.02
N ALA A 612 -16.16 -30.14 -30.14
CA ALA A 612 -16.51 -29.44 -31.37
C ALA A 612 -16.38 -27.92 -31.17
N MET A 613 -15.47 -27.25 -31.90
CA MET A 613 -15.24 -25.80 -31.75
C MET A 613 -15.22 -25.08 -33.11
N GLY A 614 -16.17 -24.18 -33.35
CA GLY A 614 -16.17 -23.33 -34.54
C GLY A 614 -17.57 -23.04 -35.10
N TYR A 615 -17.69 -23.06 -36.44
CA TYR A 615 -18.93 -22.73 -37.16
C TYR A 615 -19.48 -23.96 -37.88
N ILE A 616 -20.62 -24.49 -37.43
CA ILE A 616 -21.30 -25.66 -38.01
C ILE A 616 -20.35 -26.85 -38.12
N VAL A 617 -19.71 -27.24 -37.01
CA VAL A 617 -18.87 -28.45 -36.95
C VAL A 617 -19.57 -29.56 -36.17
N ASN A 618 -19.31 -30.82 -36.53
CA ASN A 618 -19.86 -32.02 -35.89
C ASN A 618 -18.71 -32.94 -35.42
N ALA A 619 -18.66 -33.23 -34.12
CA ALA A 619 -17.76 -34.18 -33.47
C ALA A 619 -18.57 -35.33 -32.86
N ASP A 620 -18.81 -36.37 -33.64
CA ASP A 620 -19.66 -37.53 -33.33
C ASP A 620 -18.89 -38.77 -32.86
N ASP A 621 -17.60 -38.87 -33.15
CA ASP A 621 -16.74 -39.98 -32.71
C ASP A 621 -16.24 -39.80 -31.26
N GLU A 622 -15.94 -40.92 -30.59
CA GLU A 622 -15.37 -40.94 -29.23
C GLU A 622 -14.00 -40.24 -29.18
N ALA A 623 -13.79 -39.41 -28.15
CA ALA A 623 -12.58 -38.63 -27.91
C ALA A 623 -12.14 -37.72 -29.09
N SER A 624 -13.01 -37.52 -30.09
CA SER A 624 -12.70 -36.73 -31.28
C SER A 624 -12.61 -35.25 -30.98
N THR A 625 -11.70 -34.54 -31.65
CA THR A 625 -11.61 -33.08 -31.62
C THR A 625 -11.79 -32.52 -33.01
N VAL A 626 -12.82 -31.68 -33.20
CA VAL A 626 -13.16 -31.07 -34.48
C VAL A 626 -13.14 -29.55 -34.33
N VAL A 627 -12.39 -28.89 -35.20
CA VAL A 627 -12.27 -27.42 -35.21
C VAL A 627 -12.51 -26.84 -36.60
N GLY A 628 -12.74 -25.52 -36.69
CA GLY A 628 -12.84 -24.81 -37.97
C GLY A 628 -14.28 -24.57 -38.40
N SER A 629 -14.59 -24.81 -39.68
CA SER A 629 -15.93 -24.59 -40.22
C SER A 629 -16.39 -25.74 -41.10
N LEU A 630 -17.64 -26.19 -40.92
CA LEU A 630 -18.31 -27.07 -41.88
C LEU A 630 -17.48 -28.33 -42.22
N ASN A 631 -16.99 -29.04 -41.20
CA ASN A 631 -16.26 -30.31 -41.38
C ASN A 631 -17.18 -31.38 -42.00
N ASP A 632 -16.64 -32.28 -42.80
CA ASP A 632 -17.37 -33.45 -43.28
C ASP A 632 -17.22 -34.59 -42.26
N ALA A 633 -18.33 -34.94 -41.60
CA ALA A 633 -18.40 -36.01 -40.61
C ALA A 633 -18.99 -37.32 -41.17
N THR A 634 -19.26 -37.42 -42.47
CA THR A 634 -20.05 -38.54 -43.02
C THR A 634 -19.25 -39.81 -43.31
N PHE A 635 -17.92 -39.71 -43.38
CA PHE A 635 -17.05 -40.79 -43.89
C PHE A 635 -16.09 -41.39 -42.87
N SER A 636 -15.97 -40.82 -41.68
CA SER A 636 -15.04 -41.31 -40.66
C SER A 636 -15.83 -41.85 -39.49
N THR A 637 -15.54 -43.07 -39.07
CA THR A 637 -16.18 -43.73 -37.92
C THR A 637 -15.24 -43.87 -36.72
N SER A 638 -14.03 -43.31 -36.81
CA SER A 638 -12.97 -43.41 -35.80
C SER A 638 -12.00 -42.20 -35.87
N THR A 639 -12.57 -41.00 -35.86
CA THR A 639 -11.83 -39.73 -35.94
C THR A 639 -11.21 -39.37 -34.59
N LEU A 640 -9.90 -39.08 -34.58
CA LEU A 640 -9.25 -38.40 -33.44
C LEU A 640 -9.23 -36.88 -33.60
N PHE A 641 -8.92 -36.39 -34.80
CA PHE A 641 -8.82 -34.95 -35.06
C PHE A 641 -9.25 -34.56 -36.47
N GLN A 642 -10.05 -33.49 -36.57
CA GLN A 642 -10.44 -32.89 -37.85
C GLN A 642 -10.36 -31.36 -37.81
N VAL A 643 -9.97 -30.79 -38.96
CA VAL A 643 -10.07 -29.35 -39.22
C VAL A 643 -11.00 -29.14 -40.40
N GLY A 644 -12.22 -28.67 -40.15
CA GLY A 644 -13.19 -28.32 -41.18
C GLY A 644 -12.81 -27.03 -41.91
N ASN A 645 -12.93 -27.04 -43.24
CA ASN A 645 -12.74 -25.88 -44.11
C ASN A 645 -13.84 -25.76 -45.19
N GLY A 646 -15.01 -26.35 -44.93
CA GLY A 646 -16.13 -26.31 -45.86
C GLY A 646 -16.64 -24.89 -46.09
N ASN A 647 -17.15 -24.63 -47.30
CA ASN A 647 -17.62 -23.30 -47.70
C ASN A 647 -19.10 -23.06 -47.38
N ASN A 648 -19.92 -24.12 -47.42
CA ASN A 648 -21.35 -24.06 -47.11
C ASN A 648 -21.87 -25.42 -46.64
N ILE A 649 -23.11 -25.48 -46.16
CA ILE A 649 -23.69 -26.71 -45.57
C ILE A 649 -23.85 -27.88 -46.55
N ASN A 650 -23.87 -27.61 -47.86
CA ASN A 650 -23.93 -28.63 -48.90
C ASN A 650 -22.54 -28.99 -49.46
N ASP A 651 -21.50 -28.28 -49.03
CA ASP A 651 -20.11 -28.41 -49.48
C ASP A 651 -19.20 -28.39 -48.25
N ARG A 652 -19.39 -29.43 -47.42
CA ARG A 652 -18.60 -29.69 -46.21
C ARG A 652 -17.32 -30.40 -46.63
N SER A 653 -16.23 -30.06 -45.97
CA SER A 653 -14.91 -30.62 -46.27
C SER A 653 -13.95 -30.48 -45.10
N ASN A 654 -12.93 -31.33 -45.11
CA ASN A 654 -11.87 -31.32 -44.11
C ASN A 654 -10.55 -30.90 -44.76
N ALA A 655 -9.80 -30.00 -44.12
CA ALA A 655 -8.44 -29.66 -44.49
C ALA A 655 -7.42 -30.65 -43.91
N LEU A 656 -7.78 -31.28 -42.79
CA LEU A 656 -6.99 -32.30 -42.09
C LEU A 656 -7.94 -33.30 -41.43
N THR A 657 -7.64 -34.58 -41.55
CA THR A 657 -8.30 -35.68 -40.83
C THR A 657 -7.24 -36.63 -40.28
N VAL A 658 -7.36 -37.01 -39.01
CA VAL A 658 -6.53 -38.00 -38.34
C VAL A 658 -7.43 -39.06 -37.70
N LEU A 659 -7.17 -40.32 -38.03
CA LEU A 659 -7.94 -41.49 -37.57
C LEU A 659 -7.23 -42.21 -36.41
N GLU A 660 -7.99 -43.00 -35.64
CA GLU A 660 -7.48 -43.82 -34.54
C GLU A 660 -6.44 -44.87 -34.97
N ASN A 661 -6.53 -45.36 -36.21
CA ASN A 661 -5.60 -46.35 -36.76
C ASN A 661 -4.24 -45.77 -37.17
N GLY A 662 -4.03 -44.45 -37.01
CA GLY A 662 -2.81 -43.73 -37.36
C GLY A 662 -2.79 -43.15 -38.76
N TYR A 663 -3.81 -43.38 -39.59
CA TYR A 663 -3.92 -42.77 -40.90
C TYR A 663 -4.29 -41.30 -40.79
N SER A 664 -3.66 -40.49 -41.65
CA SER A 664 -3.88 -39.05 -41.70
C SER A 664 -4.02 -38.58 -43.14
N ALA A 665 -4.83 -37.54 -43.35
CA ALA A 665 -4.92 -36.88 -44.63
C ALA A 665 -4.86 -35.37 -44.54
N PHE A 666 -4.31 -34.76 -45.57
CA PHE A 666 -4.26 -33.31 -45.76
C PHE A 666 -4.93 -32.91 -47.08
N GLY A 667 -5.55 -31.73 -47.08
CA GLY A 667 -6.23 -31.16 -48.24
C GLY A 667 -7.73 -31.42 -48.23
N THR A 668 -8.50 -30.66 -49.02
CA THR A 668 -9.96 -30.76 -49.08
C THR A 668 -10.38 -32.13 -49.62
N HIS A 669 -11.02 -32.96 -48.77
CA HIS A 669 -11.50 -34.29 -49.15
C HIS A 669 -12.83 -34.66 -48.50
N ASN A 670 -13.51 -35.62 -49.12
CA ASN A 670 -14.79 -36.21 -48.72
C ASN A 670 -14.73 -37.75 -48.72
N VAL A 671 -13.55 -38.30 -48.49
CA VAL A 671 -13.32 -39.75 -48.39
C VAL A 671 -12.39 -40.04 -47.22
N GLU A 672 -12.51 -41.24 -46.66
CA GLU A 672 -11.71 -41.68 -45.51
C GLU A 672 -10.23 -41.88 -45.91
N PRO A 673 -9.26 -41.36 -45.13
CA PRO A 673 -7.85 -41.65 -45.30
C PRO A 673 -7.57 -43.16 -45.22
N ASN A 674 -6.79 -43.70 -46.15
CA ASN A 674 -6.49 -45.14 -46.24
C ASN A 674 -4.98 -45.47 -46.25
N SER A 675 -4.17 -44.51 -45.81
CA SER A 675 -2.72 -44.65 -45.67
C SER A 675 -2.21 -43.73 -44.55
N ASP A 676 -1.01 -44.00 -44.04
CA ASP A 676 -0.38 -43.22 -42.96
C ASP A 676 -0.40 -41.70 -43.24
N LEU A 677 -0.14 -41.32 -44.49
CA LEU A 677 -0.21 -39.95 -44.98
C LEU A 677 -0.82 -39.92 -46.39
N HIS A 678 -2.07 -39.49 -46.48
CA HIS A 678 -2.80 -39.30 -47.73
C HIS A 678 -2.88 -37.80 -48.06
N LEU A 679 -2.34 -37.38 -49.20
CA LEU A 679 -2.46 -35.99 -49.64
C LEU A 679 -3.51 -35.85 -50.75
N PHE A 680 -4.63 -35.22 -50.43
CA PHE A 680 -5.62 -34.78 -51.41
C PHE A 680 -5.22 -33.40 -51.94
N HIS A 681 -5.30 -33.21 -53.25
CA HIS A 681 -4.87 -31.97 -53.87
C HIS A 681 -5.66 -31.67 -55.14
N ASP A 682 -5.85 -30.38 -55.43
CA ASP A 682 -6.55 -29.94 -56.63
C ASP A 682 -5.68 -30.02 -57.89
N ASN A 683 -6.32 -29.80 -59.05
CA ASN A 683 -5.70 -29.91 -60.37
C ASN A 683 -4.93 -28.64 -60.83
N ASP A 684 -4.79 -27.62 -59.98
CA ASP A 684 -3.97 -26.44 -60.32
C ASP A 684 -2.47 -26.78 -60.15
N GLY A 685 -1.89 -27.31 -61.23
CA GLY A 685 -0.59 -27.99 -61.30
C GLY A 685 0.65 -27.16 -60.93
N THR A 686 0.49 -25.95 -60.39
CA THR A 686 1.63 -25.14 -59.89
C THR A 686 1.57 -24.84 -58.40
N LEU A 687 0.47 -25.15 -57.71
CA LEU A 687 0.29 -24.80 -56.30
C LEU A 687 -0.04 -25.99 -55.40
N ASN A 688 -0.49 -27.11 -55.96
CA ASN A 688 -1.05 -28.24 -55.23
C ASN A 688 -0.14 -29.49 -55.25
N GLY A 689 -0.24 -30.33 -54.22
CA GLY A 689 0.55 -31.56 -54.05
C GLY A 689 1.64 -31.46 -52.97
N PHE A 690 2.51 -32.47 -52.91
CA PHE A 690 3.52 -32.59 -51.84
C PHE A 690 4.76 -31.78 -52.20
N LYS A 691 5.10 -30.79 -51.37
CA LYS A 691 6.26 -29.91 -51.60
C LYS A 691 7.30 -30.06 -50.48
N LEU A 692 8.53 -30.38 -50.88
CA LEU A 692 9.71 -30.39 -50.01
C LEU A 692 10.57 -29.18 -50.34
N GLN A 693 10.71 -28.25 -49.39
CA GLN A 693 11.47 -27.01 -49.58
C GLN A 693 12.61 -26.90 -48.56
N ASN A 694 13.81 -26.59 -49.06
CA ASN A 694 14.95 -26.28 -48.21
C ASN A 694 14.82 -24.83 -47.69
N LYS A 695 15.00 -24.64 -46.38
CA LYS A 695 14.94 -23.34 -45.69
C LYS A 695 16.22 -22.48 -45.88
N GLY A 696 17.27 -23.02 -46.51
CA GLY A 696 18.51 -22.30 -46.81
C GLY A 696 18.32 -21.15 -47.81
N THR A 697 19.38 -20.36 -48.03
CA THR A 697 19.36 -19.11 -48.83
C THR A 697 18.91 -19.30 -50.29
N ASN A 698 19.01 -20.51 -50.84
CA ASN A 698 18.64 -20.79 -52.23
C ASN A 698 17.15 -21.12 -52.39
N GLU A 699 16.44 -21.44 -51.30
CA GLU A 699 15.01 -21.81 -51.28
C GLU A 699 14.61 -22.88 -52.32
N ASN A 700 15.54 -23.78 -52.67
CA ASN A 700 15.28 -24.84 -53.65
C ASN A 700 14.22 -25.79 -53.10
N TRP A 701 13.35 -26.27 -53.98
CA TRP A 701 12.28 -27.18 -53.61
C TRP A 701 11.96 -28.17 -54.72
N TRP A 702 11.42 -29.31 -54.29
CA TRP A 702 10.81 -30.33 -55.13
C TRP A 702 9.32 -30.41 -54.84
N ARG A 703 8.52 -30.62 -55.88
CA ARG A 703 7.08 -30.85 -55.77
C ARG A 703 6.65 -32.04 -56.58
N PHE A 704 5.72 -32.80 -56.01
CA PHE A 704 5.13 -34.01 -56.54
C PHE A 704 3.60 -33.89 -56.50
N TYR A 705 2.92 -34.17 -57.62
CA TYR A 705 1.46 -34.17 -57.69
C TYR A 705 0.96 -35.04 -58.86
N THR A 706 -0.26 -35.55 -58.79
CA THR A 706 -0.88 -36.35 -59.86
C THR A 706 -1.82 -35.50 -60.72
N LEU A 707 -1.75 -35.58 -62.05
CA LEU A 707 -2.70 -34.83 -62.90
C LEU A 707 -4.05 -35.55 -63.01
N ASN A 708 -5.16 -34.83 -62.82
CA ASN A 708 -6.49 -35.43 -62.94
C ASN A 708 -6.79 -35.91 -64.38
N SER A 709 -6.17 -35.32 -65.40
CA SER A 709 -6.43 -35.67 -66.80
C SER A 709 -5.85 -37.01 -67.22
N ASN A 710 -4.80 -37.49 -66.57
CA ASN A 710 -4.08 -38.70 -67.00
C ASN A 710 -3.49 -39.55 -65.86
N GLY A 711 -3.69 -39.19 -64.59
CA GLY A 711 -3.22 -39.94 -63.42
C GLY A 711 -1.71 -39.89 -63.17
N GLN A 712 -0.91 -39.34 -64.10
CA GLN A 712 0.55 -39.38 -64.02
C GLN A 712 1.09 -38.54 -62.86
N LEU A 713 2.16 -39.02 -62.24
CA LEU A 713 2.88 -38.29 -61.19
C LEU A 713 3.89 -37.32 -61.83
N TYR A 714 3.67 -36.02 -61.66
CA TYR A 714 4.55 -34.96 -62.18
C TYR A 714 5.55 -34.50 -61.13
N LEU A 715 6.79 -34.25 -61.59
CA LEU A 715 7.88 -33.74 -60.77
C LEU A 715 8.29 -32.35 -61.25
N TYR A 716 8.24 -31.39 -60.33
CA TYR A 716 8.73 -30.04 -60.53
C TYR A 716 9.86 -29.74 -59.56
N SER A 717 10.83 -28.97 -60.04
CA SER A 717 11.87 -28.43 -59.17
C SER A 717 12.11 -26.95 -59.45
N LYS A 718 12.56 -26.24 -58.41
CA LYS A 718 13.14 -24.90 -58.54
C LYS A 718 14.62 -25.01 -58.16
N ALA A 719 15.47 -24.78 -59.15
CA ALA A 719 16.92 -24.67 -58.98
C ALA A 719 17.37 -23.29 -59.50
N GLY A 720 17.20 -22.26 -58.66
CA GLY A 720 17.49 -20.87 -59.03
C GLY A 720 16.61 -20.32 -60.17
N GLY A 721 15.47 -19.69 -59.84
CA GLY A 721 14.54 -19.10 -60.81
C GLY A 721 13.08 -19.53 -60.63
N ASN A 722 12.31 -19.60 -61.72
CA ASN A 722 10.91 -20.07 -61.69
C ASN A 722 10.82 -21.60 -61.65
N ALA A 723 9.70 -22.12 -61.15
CA ALA A 723 9.39 -23.55 -61.15
C ALA A 723 9.50 -24.15 -62.55
N SER A 724 10.23 -25.25 -62.71
CA SER A 724 10.41 -25.93 -63.99
C SER A 724 10.02 -27.41 -63.90
N PRO A 725 9.29 -27.96 -64.90
CA PRO A 725 9.01 -29.38 -64.95
C PRO A 725 10.32 -30.17 -65.16
N VAL A 726 10.46 -31.29 -64.47
CA VAL A 726 11.64 -32.17 -64.57
C VAL A 726 11.30 -33.43 -65.37
N GLY A 727 10.11 -33.98 -65.14
CA GLY A 727 9.60 -35.18 -65.81
C GLY A 727 8.34 -35.70 -65.14
N SER A 728 7.86 -36.85 -65.57
CA SER A 728 6.71 -37.53 -64.98
C SER A 728 6.90 -39.04 -64.94
N PHE A 729 6.18 -39.71 -64.03
CA PHE A 729 6.00 -41.15 -64.05
C PHE A 729 4.62 -41.48 -64.62
N ASP A 730 4.61 -42.43 -65.55
CA ASP A 730 3.38 -43.00 -66.09
C ASP A 730 2.63 -43.78 -65.00
N ASP A 731 1.32 -43.59 -64.89
CA ASP A 731 0.48 -44.14 -63.83
C ASP A 731 0.29 -45.66 -63.95
N ALA A 732 0.29 -46.19 -65.19
CA ALA A 732 0.09 -47.61 -65.45
C ALA A 732 1.41 -48.41 -65.47
N SER A 733 2.44 -47.90 -66.14
CA SER A 733 3.71 -48.61 -66.33
C SER A 733 4.78 -48.29 -65.28
N GLY A 734 4.63 -47.17 -64.56
CA GLY A 734 5.68 -46.65 -63.68
C GLY A 734 6.91 -46.13 -64.44
N ALA A 735 6.84 -45.99 -65.77
CA ALA A 735 7.96 -45.53 -66.57
C ALA A 735 8.24 -44.05 -66.31
N TYR A 736 9.48 -43.72 -65.98
CA TYR A 736 9.93 -42.33 -65.87
C TYR A 736 10.21 -41.74 -67.24
N THR A 737 9.64 -40.57 -67.52
CA THR A 737 9.89 -39.81 -68.75
C THR A 737 10.47 -38.44 -68.39
N ALA A 738 11.72 -38.20 -68.78
CA ALA A 738 12.39 -36.92 -68.54
C ALA A 738 11.92 -35.83 -69.52
N LEU A 739 11.90 -34.56 -69.07
CA LEU A 739 11.66 -33.43 -69.95
C LEU A 739 12.74 -33.35 -71.05
N SER A 740 12.33 -33.52 -72.30
CA SER A 740 13.24 -33.42 -73.45
C SER A 740 12.66 -32.60 -74.61
N ASP A 741 11.85 -31.58 -74.31
CA ASP A 741 11.31 -30.67 -75.31
C ASP A 741 12.39 -29.71 -75.83
N ARG A 742 12.43 -29.49 -77.15
CA ARG A 742 13.40 -28.57 -77.79
C ARG A 742 13.27 -27.15 -77.26
N ARG A 743 12.07 -26.70 -76.87
CA ARG A 743 11.80 -25.36 -76.31
C ARG A 743 12.39 -25.17 -74.91
N ALA A 744 12.60 -26.27 -74.18
CA ALA A 744 13.21 -26.26 -72.85
C ALA A 744 14.74 -26.36 -72.90
N LYS A 745 15.34 -26.47 -74.09
CA LYS A 745 16.78 -26.70 -74.30
C LYS A 745 17.37 -25.62 -75.23
N ALA A 746 18.62 -25.27 -75.02
CA ALA A 746 19.38 -24.34 -75.87
C ALA A 746 20.81 -24.85 -76.07
N ASN A 747 21.58 -24.22 -76.98
CA ASN A 747 23.00 -24.52 -77.23
C ASN A 747 23.29 -25.98 -77.63
N PHE A 748 22.65 -26.47 -78.70
CA PHE A 748 22.83 -27.83 -79.20
C PHE A 748 24.22 -28.00 -79.85
N ASN A 749 25.00 -28.98 -79.39
CA ASN A 749 26.29 -29.40 -79.96
C ASN A 749 26.25 -30.90 -80.29
N ASP A 750 27.07 -31.34 -81.24
CA ASP A 750 27.23 -32.77 -81.53
C ASP A 750 27.86 -33.50 -80.32
N LEU A 751 27.35 -34.69 -80.01
CA LEU A 751 27.87 -35.51 -78.94
C LEU A 751 29.27 -36.03 -79.29
N TYR A 752 30.26 -35.74 -78.44
CA TYR A 752 31.60 -36.28 -78.56
C TYR A 752 31.61 -37.80 -78.40
N PHE A 753 32.36 -38.51 -79.26
CA PHE A 753 32.54 -39.94 -79.16
C PHE A 753 33.90 -40.38 -79.70
N ASN A 754 34.56 -41.27 -78.95
CA ASN A 754 35.86 -41.84 -79.29
C ASN A 754 35.87 -43.33 -78.91
N TRP A 755 36.15 -44.21 -79.88
CA TRP A 755 36.18 -45.65 -79.66
C TRP A 755 37.26 -46.10 -78.67
N GLN A 756 38.43 -45.48 -78.69
CA GLN A 756 39.55 -45.86 -77.83
C GLN A 756 39.24 -45.57 -76.36
N GLU A 757 38.55 -44.46 -76.08
CA GLU A 757 38.16 -44.08 -74.72
C GLU A 757 36.92 -44.86 -74.29
N PHE A 758 35.89 -44.97 -75.15
CA PHE A 758 34.67 -45.70 -74.83
C PHE A 758 34.95 -47.17 -74.46
N MET A 759 35.87 -47.84 -75.16
CA MET A 759 36.25 -49.23 -74.88
C MET A 759 37.07 -49.41 -73.59
N GLN A 760 37.51 -48.32 -72.94
CA GLN A 760 38.15 -48.38 -71.62
C GLN A 760 37.13 -48.53 -70.49
N LEU A 761 35.86 -48.20 -70.73
CA LEU A 761 34.80 -48.37 -69.73
C LEU A 761 34.58 -49.85 -69.44
N GLN A 762 34.67 -50.22 -68.15
CA GLN A 762 34.54 -51.59 -67.67
C GLN A 762 33.18 -51.80 -66.99
N PRO A 763 32.25 -52.59 -67.58
CA PRO A 763 31.07 -53.06 -66.86
C PRO A 763 31.50 -54.06 -65.77
N LEU A 764 31.15 -53.77 -64.53
CA LEU A 764 31.52 -54.55 -63.36
C LEU A 764 30.28 -55.11 -62.67
N THR A 765 30.50 -56.17 -61.90
CA THR A 765 29.54 -56.61 -60.88
C THR A 765 30.05 -56.21 -59.50
N TYR A 766 29.18 -55.69 -58.64
CA TYR A 766 29.54 -55.19 -57.31
C TYR A 766 28.42 -55.39 -56.30
N HIS A 767 28.73 -55.27 -55.01
CA HIS A 767 27.74 -55.16 -53.94
C HIS A 767 28.03 -53.90 -53.12
N TYR A 768 26.99 -53.32 -52.54
CA TYR A 768 27.17 -52.21 -51.60
C TYR A 768 27.79 -52.72 -50.31
N LYS A 769 28.77 -51.99 -49.75
CA LYS A 769 29.41 -52.36 -48.48
C LYS A 769 28.43 -52.41 -47.31
N SER A 770 27.35 -51.63 -47.40
CA SER A 770 26.25 -51.57 -46.42
C SER A 770 25.22 -52.68 -46.60
N ASP A 771 25.21 -53.41 -47.73
CA ASP A 771 24.25 -54.47 -47.96
C ASP A 771 24.75 -55.78 -47.34
N GLU A 772 24.16 -56.12 -46.19
CA GLU A 772 24.42 -57.37 -45.48
C GLU A 772 24.11 -58.61 -46.33
N ASN A 773 23.16 -58.51 -47.26
CA ASN A 773 22.76 -59.61 -48.14
C ASN A 773 23.69 -59.78 -49.34
N LYS A 774 24.66 -58.87 -49.53
CA LYS A 774 25.65 -58.86 -50.63
C LYS A 774 25.03 -59.10 -52.00
N LYS A 775 23.88 -58.47 -52.28
CA LYS A 775 23.20 -58.57 -53.57
C LYS A 775 24.14 -58.09 -54.67
N SER A 776 24.29 -58.89 -55.73
CA SER A 776 25.11 -58.52 -56.87
C SER A 776 24.35 -57.51 -57.74
N HIS A 777 24.99 -56.38 -57.99
CA HIS A 777 24.57 -55.33 -58.92
C HIS A 777 25.52 -55.30 -60.11
N ILE A 778 25.07 -54.78 -61.25
CA ILE A 778 25.87 -54.58 -62.45
C ILE A 778 25.94 -53.08 -62.72
N GLY A 779 27.10 -52.56 -63.09
CA GLY A 779 27.25 -51.16 -63.45
C GLY A 779 28.69 -50.73 -63.70
N PHE A 780 28.90 -49.41 -63.70
CA PHE A 780 30.21 -48.78 -63.83
C PHE A 780 30.58 -48.06 -62.53
N VAL A 781 31.88 -47.87 -62.32
CA VAL A 781 32.39 -46.99 -61.27
C VAL A 781 32.35 -45.56 -61.80
N ALA A 782 31.69 -44.66 -61.07
CA ALA A 782 31.47 -43.29 -61.54
C ALA A 782 32.78 -42.53 -61.79
N GLN A 783 33.80 -42.77 -60.96
CA GLN A 783 35.14 -42.18 -61.10
C GLN A 783 35.88 -42.64 -62.36
N ASP A 784 35.57 -43.83 -62.88
CA ASP A 784 36.16 -44.32 -64.15
C ASP A 784 35.44 -43.71 -65.36
N VAL A 785 34.16 -43.35 -65.19
CA VAL A 785 33.36 -42.71 -66.25
C VAL A 785 33.65 -41.21 -66.36
N GLU A 786 33.84 -40.53 -65.23
CA GLU A 786 33.95 -39.07 -65.15
C GLU A 786 34.98 -38.44 -66.13
N PRO A 787 36.19 -39.00 -66.32
CA PRO A 787 37.16 -38.43 -67.25
C PRO A 787 36.74 -38.51 -68.72
N ILE A 788 35.81 -39.40 -69.07
CA ILE A 788 35.36 -39.66 -70.46
C ILE A 788 34.03 -38.97 -70.74
N TYR A 789 33.05 -39.14 -69.84
CA TYR A 789 31.71 -38.55 -69.94
C TYR A 789 31.35 -37.83 -68.62
N PRO A 790 31.95 -36.67 -68.34
CA PRO A 790 31.71 -35.94 -67.10
C PRO A 790 30.25 -35.53 -66.92
N GLU A 791 29.50 -35.29 -68.01
CA GLU A 791 28.07 -34.96 -67.98
C GLU A 791 27.17 -36.10 -67.47
N LEU A 792 27.69 -37.33 -67.41
CA LEU A 792 26.98 -38.47 -66.85
C LEU A 792 27.27 -38.68 -65.37
N VAL A 793 28.24 -37.96 -64.80
CA VAL A 793 28.66 -38.11 -63.40
C VAL A 793 28.25 -36.89 -62.60
N ASN A 794 27.58 -37.11 -61.47
CA ASN A 794 27.27 -36.08 -60.49
C ASN A 794 28.09 -36.33 -59.22
N HIS A 795 28.94 -35.39 -58.86
CA HIS A 795 29.68 -35.42 -57.58
C HIS A 795 28.92 -34.64 -56.52
N ASN A 796 28.34 -35.36 -55.56
CA ASN A 796 27.77 -34.75 -54.37
C ASN A 796 28.91 -34.32 -53.45
N LYS A 797 29.15 -33.01 -53.40
CA LYS A 797 30.23 -32.40 -52.60
C LYS A 797 29.98 -32.42 -51.10
N GLU A 798 28.73 -32.55 -50.65
CA GLU A 798 28.41 -32.57 -49.22
C GLU A 798 28.84 -33.89 -48.57
N ASP A 799 28.54 -35.00 -49.25
CA ASP A 799 28.85 -36.35 -48.76
C ASP A 799 30.14 -36.93 -49.35
N ASP A 800 30.78 -36.20 -50.28
CA ASP A 800 31.91 -36.65 -51.10
C ASP A 800 31.65 -38.00 -51.81
N LEU A 801 30.49 -38.09 -52.46
CA LEU A 801 30.04 -39.29 -53.16
C LEU A 801 29.75 -39.01 -54.63
N TYR A 802 30.18 -39.91 -55.50
CA TYR A 802 29.96 -39.84 -56.94
C TYR A 802 28.74 -40.67 -57.34
N GLN A 803 27.91 -40.11 -58.21
CA GLN A 803 26.66 -40.70 -58.71
C GLN A 803 26.68 -40.73 -60.23
N LEU A 804 26.01 -41.73 -60.83
CA LEU A 804 26.05 -41.95 -62.27
C LEU A 804 24.65 -41.92 -62.90
N ASN A 805 24.50 -41.15 -63.98
CA ASN A 805 23.32 -41.12 -64.82
C ASN A 805 23.34 -42.24 -65.87
N TYR A 806 22.94 -43.44 -65.45
CA TYR A 806 22.87 -44.60 -66.34
C TYR A 806 21.97 -44.41 -67.56
N SER A 807 20.93 -43.56 -67.47
CA SER A 807 20.01 -43.32 -68.59
C SER A 807 20.69 -42.62 -69.77
N GLY A 808 21.71 -41.79 -69.51
CA GLY A 808 22.44 -41.07 -70.56
C GLY A 808 23.31 -41.98 -71.43
N PHE A 809 23.76 -43.13 -70.92
CA PHE A 809 24.55 -44.09 -71.71
C PHE A 809 23.78 -44.67 -72.89
N GLY A 810 22.45 -44.74 -72.83
CA GLY A 810 21.65 -45.13 -73.99
C GLY A 810 21.85 -44.19 -75.18
N VAL A 811 21.97 -42.88 -74.91
CA VAL A 811 22.23 -41.87 -75.94
C VAL A 811 23.67 -41.98 -76.47
N VAL A 812 24.64 -42.21 -75.57
CA VAL A 812 26.04 -42.46 -75.95
C VAL A 812 26.15 -43.72 -76.81
N ALA A 813 25.45 -44.80 -76.46
CA ALA A 813 25.45 -46.05 -77.22
C ALA A 813 24.85 -45.88 -78.62
N ILE A 814 23.81 -45.06 -78.78
CA ILE A 814 23.28 -44.71 -80.11
C ILE A 814 24.35 -44.00 -80.95
N LYS A 815 25.09 -43.05 -80.36
CA LYS A 815 26.19 -42.37 -81.05
C LYS A 815 27.32 -43.35 -81.41
N ALA A 816 27.66 -44.27 -80.52
CA ALA A 816 28.61 -45.35 -80.79
C ALA A 816 28.16 -46.19 -82.00
N ILE A 817 26.90 -46.61 -82.06
CA ILE A 817 26.34 -47.38 -83.19
C ILE A 817 26.38 -46.58 -84.50
N GLN A 818 26.13 -45.27 -84.44
CA GLN A 818 26.22 -44.39 -85.62
C GLN A 818 27.65 -44.33 -86.17
N GLU A 819 28.65 -44.14 -85.31
CA GLU A 819 30.05 -44.16 -85.73
C GLU A 819 30.48 -45.55 -86.20
N LEU A 820 30.01 -46.62 -85.56
CA LEU A 820 30.27 -48.01 -86.00
C LEU A 820 29.74 -48.25 -87.42
N LYS A 821 28.50 -47.80 -87.69
CA LYS A 821 27.88 -47.93 -89.02
C LYS A 821 28.66 -47.15 -90.07
N LYS A 822 29.13 -45.95 -89.72
CA LYS A 822 29.95 -45.11 -90.61
C LYS A 822 31.27 -45.81 -90.97
N GLU A 823 31.98 -46.38 -89.99
CA GLU A 823 33.19 -47.18 -90.24
C GLU A 823 32.89 -48.43 -91.08
N ASN A 824 31.77 -49.12 -90.83
CA ASN A 824 31.37 -50.30 -91.59
C ASN A 824 31.06 -49.97 -93.06
N GLU A 825 30.35 -48.86 -93.33
CA GLU A 825 30.12 -48.40 -94.70
C GLU A 825 31.43 -47.98 -95.40
N GLN A 826 32.37 -47.38 -94.67
CA GLN A 826 33.72 -47.12 -95.19
C GLN A 826 34.46 -48.43 -95.54
N LEU A 827 34.39 -49.43 -94.65
CA LEU A 827 34.96 -50.76 -94.88
C LEU A 827 34.34 -51.46 -96.10
N LYS A 828 33.01 -51.40 -96.26
CA LYS A 828 32.32 -51.96 -97.44
C LYS A 828 32.73 -51.25 -98.73
N ALA A 829 32.88 -49.92 -98.70
CA ALA A 829 33.33 -49.16 -99.86
C ALA A 829 34.78 -49.52 -100.25
N LEU A 830 35.66 -49.71 -99.25
CA LEU A 830 37.02 -50.21 -99.46
C LEU A 830 37.03 -51.63 -100.02
N LEU A 831 36.20 -52.53 -99.48
CA LEU A 831 36.08 -53.90 -99.94
C LEU A 831 35.54 -53.98 -101.39
N LEU A 832 34.55 -53.14 -101.74
CA LEU A 832 34.03 -53.08 -103.11
C LEU A 832 35.11 -52.62 -104.09
N LYS A 833 35.91 -51.62 -103.69
CA LYS A 833 37.06 -51.16 -104.47
C LYS A 833 38.09 -52.28 -104.65
N GLU A 834 38.42 -53.01 -103.58
CA GLU A 834 39.34 -54.14 -103.64
C GLU A 834 38.82 -55.28 -104.55
N GLN A 835 37.52 -55.57 -104.51
CA GLN A 835 36.90 -56.54 -105.42
C GLN A 835 36.95 -56.09 -106.88
N GLN A 836 36.74 -54.80 -107.16
CA GLN A 836 36.90 -54.23 -108.50
C GLN A 836 38.34 -54.34 -108.98
N ASP A 837 39.31 -53.95 -108.14
CA ASP A 837 40.74 -54.06 -108.44
C ASP A 837 41.14 -55.53 -108.71
N SER A 838 40.60 -56.49 -107.94
CA SER A 838 40.85 -57.93 -108.13
C SER A 838 40.20 -58.50 -109.40
N ALA A 839 38.99 -58.03 -109.76
CA ALA A 839 38.33 -58.41 -111.00
C ALA A 839 39.10 -57.90 -112.23
N GLU A 840 39.59 -56.66 -112.19
CA GLU A 840 40.43 -56.08 -113.23
C GLU A 840 41.76 -56.85 -113.37
N GLN A 841 42.40 -57.22 -112.26
CA GLN A 841 43.58 -58.08 -112.27
C GLN A 841 43.29 -59.46 -112.90
N SER A 842 42.14 -60.08 -112.59
CA SER A 842 41.73 -61.34 -113.22
C SER A 842 41.50 -61.22 -114.73
N GLU A 843 40.90 -60.12 -115.19
CA GLU A 843 40.68 -59.86 -116.61
C GLU A 843 42.00 -59.66 -117.36
N ILE A 844 42.94 -58.92 -116.76
CA ILE A 844 44.32 -58.78 -117.25
C ILE A 844 45.00 -60.15 -117.31
N LEU A 845 44.85 -60.98 -116.26
CA LEU A 845 45.44 -62.31 -116.20
C LEU A 845 44.87 -63.23 -117.28
N GLN A 846 43.56 -63.24 -117.50
CA GLN A 846 42.92 -64.02 -118.57
C GLN A 846 43.35 -63.53 -119.96
N THR A 847 43.53 -62.22 -120.13
CA THR A 847 44.03 -61.65 -121.38
C THR A 847 45.49 -62.06 -121.64
N LEU A 848 46.33 -62.04 -120.60
CA LEU A 848 47.68 -62.59 -120.65
C LEU A 848 47.67 -64.09 -120.96
N LEU A 849 46.78 -64.86 -120.33
CA LEU A 849 46.64 -66.31 -120.57
C LEU A 849 46.27 -66.59 -122.03
N LYS A 850 45.29 -65.88 -122.58
CA LYS A 850 44.91 -65.98 -124.01
C LYS A 850 46.06 -65.59 -124.94
N ARG A 851 46.86 -64.58 -124.58
CA ARG A 851 48.08 -64.22 -125.35
C ARG A 851 49.12 -65.34 -125.29
N VAL A 852 49.31 -65.97 -124.14
CA VAL A 852 50.20 -67.14 -123.98
C VAL A 852 49.69 -68.32 -124.81
N GLU A 853 48.40 -68.68 -124.72
CA GLU A 853 47.79 -69.74 -125.52
C GLU A 853 47.89 -69.48 -127.04
N ALA A 854 47.73 -68.21 -127.47
CA ALA A 854 47.89 -67.82 -128.87
C ALA A 854 49.35 -67.95 -129.36
N ILE A 855 50.32 -67.64 -128.49
CA ILE A 855 51.75 -67.84 -128.76
C ILE A 855 52.07 -69.35 -128.86
N GLU A 856 51.51 -70.17 -127.97
CA GLU A 856 51.68 -71.63 -128.01
C GLU A 856 51.09 -72.24 -129.30
N LYS A 857 49.90 -71.78 -129.74
CA LYS A 857 49.28 -72.21 -131.01
C LYS A 857 50.05 -71.80 -132.27
N GLN A 858 50.80 -70.69 -132.23
CA GLN A 858 51.65 -70.27 -133.35
C GLN A 858 52.91 -71.14 -133.50
N GLN A 859 53.37 -71.81 -132.45
CA GLN A 859 54.52 -72.73 -132.56
C GLN A 859 54.16 -74.12 -133.10
N SER A 860 52.91 -74.56 -133.00
CA SER A 860 52.50 -75.95 -133.31
C SER A 860 52.11 -76.24 -134.77
N SER A 861 52.09 -75.26 -135.69
CA SER A 861 51.50 -75.41 -137.05
C SER A 861 52.47 -75.26 -138.23
N SER A 862 53.78 -75.42 -138.03
CA SER A 862 54.74 -75.52 -139.14
C SER A 862 55.61 -76.77 -139.00
N VAL A 863 55.67 -77.54 -140.10
CA VAL A 863 56.47 -78.75 -140.33
C VAL A 863 55.82 -80.07 -139.91
N THR A 864 55.24 -80.80 -140.88
CA THR A 864 55.88 -82.00 -141.45
C THR A 864 55.28 -82.32 -142.82
N ILE A 865 56.15 -82.32 -143.83
CA ILE A 865 55.91 -82.71 -145.22
C ILE A 865 56.10 -84.24 -145.32
N GLN A 866 55.21 -84.93 -146.03
CA GLN A 866 55.59 -86.08 -146.86
C GLN A 866 54.94 -85.95 -148.25
N LEU A 867 55.79 -86.22 -149.25
CA LEU A 867 55.63 -86.03 -150.69
C LEU A 867 54.87 -87.19 -151.36
N VAL A 868 54.14 -86.84 -152.44
CA VAL A 868 53.97 -87.62 -153.72
C VAL A 868 52.90 -88.74 -153.67
N LYS A 869 51.94 -88.92 -154.61
CA LYS A 869 51.87 -88.66 -156.06
C LYS A 869 50.39 -88.66 -156.54
N ASN A 870 49.88 -87.50 -156.93
CA ASN A 870 49.11 -87.17 -158.15
C ASN A 870 48.63 -85.72 -158.03
#